data_AF-A0A9D6V5E1-F1
#
_entry.id   AF-A0A9D6V5E1-F1
#
_cell.length_a   1.000
_cell.length_b   1.000
_cell.length_c   1.000
_cell.angle_alpha   90.00
_cell.angle_beta   90.00
_cell.angle_gamma   90.00
#
_symmetry.space_group_name_H-M   'P 1'
#
loop_
_entity.id
_entity.type
_entity.pdbx_description
1 polymer ?
#
loop_
_entity_poly.entity_id
_entity_poly.type
_entity_poly.pdbx_seq_one_letter_code
_entity_poly.pdbx_strand_id
1 'polypeptide(L)'
;MTTIFAEILKALLFKGEPDRDLVVLSDPTNNDRDRKVTGAYGFPEGVFPDFCAIRKLAGGEGFISAMKDMLVLEKPTRLFIVPPFQSYKDLPNQLSTEFHSMNLEEIVIQVAMQNLNPGTIVGVLLPLGTLVDEHSRGFRERLSDSGTIMYVIELSNRQQLLPDVHSAFRMVIVIMIAGKADSELLRFWKMPDTVEEEQDEPIVSDLLRLSKQQGGQTNFGYVLRQRLPQGSPLSFDMYHPSVGKTIRDISILGAVRPLGELAEVFFGHLNLRRDAAMLTDSDSDRGIPVIEGRDILSDGTIVVENTRYTSKHVPPEKCLKPGDICTRRLVGPKPFRFYVTQIQESNLVSASDSVIIIRRRSSTGDEDWLILKLFLRSPKFLELLASQTTSQSIRIGDFRNIPVPISDPTLKLALTELLQASEIFSVWKTETEKAIGSLFDFESVKDSRMYLLSQGRRLRQRVHAARQMDEFSYRVRTQFPHPIAFRWRTVESCKPDLEGYLYVLECAEITLCYLASMAIVLAYRVMNDEIKRLSEIAKRLADRASGTSMGDWVAILIDARKFRRLSSTRESIPFYEVLLCLDDNRIKQALDNLKRRRNDQAHGRGPKGSDIPKAFKEARSDLEQLLEGIEFVSEYPLIYVEVTERDSLQRTTEYQYRTLMGDHPLVPLQRNTTQMAEVEAHSLYLLDRNDHLYLLRPLMTRRECPHCGNWATFYLDSYNKHDDKCILKSMEHSHTVEDTNIPGAFRLLGMLPSMARRTD
;
A
#
# COMPACT_ATOMS: atom_id res chain seq x y z
N MET A 1 -13.76 -14.40 34.05
CA MET A 1 -13.63 -15.49 33.03
C MET A 1 -14.68 -16.57 33.16
N THR A 2 -14.80 -17.23 34.32
CA THR A 2 -15.77 -18.31 34.57
C THR A 2 -17.20 -17.86 34.25
N THR A 3 -17.58 -16.66 34.70
CA THR A 3 -18.85 -16.00 34.38
C THR A 3 -19.04 -15.82 32.88
N ILE A 4 -18.07 -15.20 32.19
CA ILE A 4 -18.16 -14.95 30.73
C ILE A 4 -18.27 -16.27 29.95
N PHE A 5 -17.52 -17.30 30.32
CA PHE A 5 -17.58 -18.59 29.64
C PHE A 5 -18.97 -19.24 29.78
N ALA A 6 -19.54 -19.22 30.99
CA ALA A 6 -20.91 -19.68 31.20
C ALA A 6 -21.91 -18.87 30.37
N GLU A 7 -21.77 -17.54 30.32
CA GLU A 7 -22.64 -16.66 29.53
C GLU A 7 -22.49 -16.90 28.02
N ILE A 8 -21.29 -17.19 27.51
CA ILE A 8 -21.08 -17.58 26.10
C ILE A 8 -21.90 -18.83 25.77
N LEU A 9 -21.85 -19.85 26.64
CA LEU A 9 -22.59 -21.09 26.44
C LEU A 9 -24.11 -20.88 26.55
N LYS A 10 -24.58 -20.08 27.51
CA LYS A 10 -26.00 -19.69 27.63
C LYS A 10 -26.49 -18.93 26.38
N ALA A 11 -25.66 -18.03 25.87
CA ALA A 11 -26.02 -17.16 24.75
C ALA A 11 -26.12 -17.90 23.42
N LEU A 12 -25.21 -18.84 23.17
CA LEU A 12 -25.01 -19.40 21.83
C LEU A 12 -25.37 -20.88 21.70
N LEU A 13 -25.25 -21.65 22.78
CA LEU A 13 -25.48 -23.07 22.75
C LEU A 13 -26.82 -23.40 23.40
N PHE A 14 -26.96 -23.18 24.71
CA PHE A 14 -28.06 -23.72 25.50
C PHE A 14 -29.32 -22.84 25.52
N LYS A 15 -30.47 -23.42 25.90
CA LYS A 15 -31.73 -22.66 26.07
C LYS A 15 -32.42 -22.86 27.42
N GLY A 16 -31.81 -23.60 28.35
CA GLY A 16 -32.39 -23.83 29.67
C GLY A 16 -33.33 -25.02 29.72
N GLU A 17 -33.11 -26.06 28.92
CA GLU A 17 -33.86 -27.33 28.94
C GLU A 17 -32.98 -28.42 29.61
N PRO A 18 -33.08 -28.67 30.94
CA PRO A 18 -32.09 -29.46 31.68
C PRO A 18 -31.92 -30.90 31.19
N ASP A 19 -33.00 -31.53 30.74
CA ASP A 19 -32.99 -32.91 30.22
C ASP A 19 -32.43 -33.03 28.80
N ARG A 20 -32.08 -31.90 28.17
CA ARG A 20 -31.68 -31.83 26.76
C ARG A 20 -30.40 -31.03 26.52
N ASP A 21 -30.02 -30.19 27.49
CA ASP A 21 -28.84 -29.36 27.51
C ASP A 21 -27.75 -30.06 28.36
N LEU A 22 -26.85 -30.78 27.67
CA LEU A 22 -25.85 -31.66 28.30
C LEU A 22 -24.43 -31.09 28.18
N VAL A 23 -23.64 -31.19 29.24
CA VAL A 23 -22.19 -30.94 29.27
C VAL A 23 -21.47 -32.23 29.57
N VAL A 24 -20.49 -32.59 28.74
CA VAL A 24 -19.71 -33.83 28.87
C VAL A 24 -18.25 -33.49 29.09
N LEU A 25 -17.70 -33.98 30.21
CA LEU A 25 -16.34 -33.71 30.66
C LEU A 25 -15.59 -35.01 30.86
N SER A 26 -14.29 -34.99 30.62
CA SER A 26 -13.38 -36.06 31.02
C SER A 26 -13.18 -36.01 32.54
N ASP A 27 -13.30 -37.14 33.23
CA ASP A 27 -13.09 -37.25 34.67
C ASP A 27 -11.59 -37.47 34.98
N PRO A 28 -10.89 -36.50 35.58
CA PRO A 28 -9.48 -36.67 35.93
C PRO A 28 -9.26 -37.63 37.11
N THR A 29 -10.31 -37.99 37.85
CA THR A 29 -10.22 -38.89 39.01
C THR A 29 -10.39 -40.36 38.65
N ASN A 30 -10.99 -40.64 37.49
CA ASN A 30 -11.27 -41.98 37.00
C ASN A 30 -10.28 -42.37 35.88
N ASN A 31 -8.98 -42.23 36.19
CA ASN A 31 -7.90 -42.56 35.26
C ASN A 31 -7.41 -44.00 35.49
N ASP A 32 -7.08 -44.68 34.40
CA ASP A 32 -6.41 -45.97 34.43
C ASP A 32 -5.10 -45.87 35.23
N ARG A 33 -4.98 -46.64 36.32
CA ARG A 33 -3.89 -46.50 37.30
C ARG A 33 -2.50 -46.71 36.69
N ASP A 34 -2.44 -47.37 35.53
CA ASP A 34 -1.20 -47.69 34.82
C ASP A 34 -0.75 -46.60 33.84
N ARG A 35 -1.55 -45.55 33.59
CA ARG A 35 -1.20 -44.46 32.66
C ARG A 35 -0.87 -43.15 33.37
N LYS A 36 0.27 -42.57 32.98
CA LYS A 36 0.76 -41.28 33.51
C LYS A 36 0.06 -40.04 32.93
N VAL A 37 -0.56 -40.14 31.75
CA VAL A 37 -1.21 -39.01 31.05
C VAL A 37 -2.50 -39.51 30.40
N THR A 38 -3.64 -38.97 30.82
CA THR A 38 -4.97 -39.30 30.26
C THR A 38 -5.61 -38.14 29.50
N GLY A 39 -4.95 -36.97 29.48
CA GLY A 39 -5.46 -35.75 28.85
C GLY A 39 -6.69 -35.16 29.54
N ALA A 40 -7.08 -35.64 30.73
CA ALA A 40 -8.20 -35.11 31.51
C ALA A 40 -7.79 -33.85 32.29
N TYR A 41 -8.69 -32.86 32.38
CA TYR A 41 -8.41 -31.57 33.03
C TYR A 41 -9.53 -31.17 33.99
N GLY A 42 -9.16 -30.48 35.08
CA GLY A 42 -10.12 -29.86 35.99
C GLY A 42 -10.74 -28.58 35.42
N PHE A 43 -11.92 -28.24 35.91
CA PHE A 43 -12.57 -26.95 35.67
C PHE A 43 -12.91 -26.29 37.02
N PRO A 44 -12.79 -24.95 37.12
CA PRO A 44 -13.32 -24.21 38.26
C PRO A 44 -14.83 -24.43 38.44
N GLU A 45 -15.30 -24.33 39.68
CA GLU A 45 -16.74 -24.37 39.98
C GLU A 45 -17.48 -23.18 39.32
N GLY A 46 -18.71 -23.41 38.87
CA GLY A 46 -19.54 -22.37 38.24
C GLY A 46 -19.15 -21.98 36.81
N VAL A 47 -18.24 -22.72 36.15
CA VAL A 47 -17.87 -22.46 34.74
C VAL A 47 -18.99 -22.77 33.76
N PHE A 48 -19.86 -23.72 34.08
CA PHE A 48 -20.98 -24.11 33.23
C PHE A 48 -22.30 -23.56 33.77
N PRO A 49 -23.31 -23.34 32.91
CA PRO A 49 -24.61 -22.86 33.37
C PRO A 49 -25.29 -23.84 34.34
N ASP A 50 -25.84 -23.33 35.43
CA ASP A 50 -26.40 -24.14 36.54
C ASP A 50 -27.54 -25.09 36.12
N PHE A 51 -28.20 -24.81 35.01
CA PHE A 51 -29.30 -25.63 34.48
C PHE A 51 -28.82 -26.79 33.59
N CYS A 52 -27.52 -26.89 33.28
CA CYS A 52 -26.99 -27.95 32.42
C CYS A 52 -26.76 -29.23 33.21
N ALA A 53 -27.13 -30.37 32.63
CA ALA A 53 -26.74 -31.67 33.17
C ALA A 53 -25.25 -31.91 32.86
N ILE A 54 -24.43 -32.15 33.89
CA ILE A 54 -23.01 -32.47 33.72
C ILE A 54 -22.80 -33.99 33.80
N ARG A 55 -22.13 -34.56 32.79
CA ARG A 55 -21.69 -35.95 32.75
C ARG A 55 -20.17 -36.00 32.76
N LYS A 56 -19.62 -36.69 33.76
CA LYS A 56 -18.19 -36.99 33.85
C LYS A 56 -17.96 -38.40 33.35
N LEU A 57 -17.22 -38.54 32.26
CA LEU A 57 -16.90 -39.82 31.64
C LEU A 57 -15.45 -40.23 31.97
N ALA A 58 -15.13 -41.52 31.83
CA ALA A 58 -13.76 -41.99 32.03
C ALA A 58 -12.77 -41.20 31.15
N GLY A 59 -11.59 -40.88 31.68
CA GLY A 59 -10.54 -40.19 30.93
C GLY A 59 -9.86 -41.07 29.89
N GLY A 60 -9.03 -40.46 29.04
CA GLY A 60 -8.33 -41.17 27.97
C GLY A 60 -9.29 -41.84 26.98
N GLU A 61 -8.98 -43.06 26.56
CA GLU A 61 -9.71 -43.74 25.48
C GLU A 61 -11.07 -44.29 25.91
N GLY A 62 -11.22 -44.62 27.20
CA GLY A 62 -12.50 -45.03 27.76
C GLY A 62 -13.59 -43.97 27.60
N PHE A 63 -13.19 -42.72 27.37
CA PHE A 63 -14.08 -41.62 27.01
C PHE A 63 -14.88 -41.93 25.75
N ILE A 64 -14.27 -42.55 24.73
CA ILE A 64 -14.90 -42.78 23.43
C ILE A 64 -16.09 -43.73 23.56
N SER A 65 -15.90 -44.88 24.22
CA SER A 65 -16.96 -45.87 24.43
C SER A 65 -18.05 -45.33 25.34
N ALA A 66 -17.67 -44.71 26.45
CA ALA A 66 -18.63 -44.14 27.41
C ALA A 66 -19.48 -43.02 26.77
N MET A 67 -18.87 -42.20 25.91
CA MET A 67 -19.58 -41.15 25.20
C MET A 67 -20.54 -41.74 24.16
N LYS A 68 -20.13 -42.76 23.41
CA LYS A 68 -21.01 -43.43 22.45
C LYS A 68 -22.26 -44.00 23.13
N ASP A 69 -22.08 -44.72 24.23
CA ASP A 69 -23.18 -45.31 24.99
C ASP A 69 -24.12 -44.23 25.54
N MET A 70 -23.57 -43.14 26.07
CA MET A 70 -24.34 -42.00 26.55
C MET A 70 -25.16 -41.33 25.45
N LEU A 71 -24.58 -41.09 24.27
CA LEU A 71 -25.28 -40.42 23.16
C LEU A 71 -26.47 -41.25 22.65
N VAL A 72 -26.35 -42.58 22.65
CA VAL A 72 -27.44 -43.50 22.28
C VAL A 72 -28.57 -43.46 23.31
N LEU A 73 -28.22 -43.38 24.59
CA LEU A 73 -29.18 -43.40 25.71
C LEU A 73 -29.91 -42.06 25.86
N GLU A 74 -29.18 -40.95 25.92
CA GLU A 74 -29.71 -39.64 26.31
C GLU A 74 -30.22 -38.81 25.12
N LYS A 75 -29.70 -39.04 23.91
CA LYS A 75 -30.11 -38.35 22.66
C LYS A 75 -30.24 -36.82 22.82
N PRO A 76 -29.16 -36.12 23.22
CA PRO A 76 -29.23 -34.69 23.49
C PRO A 76 -29.58 -33.87 22.24
N THR A 77 -30.36 -32.80 22.43
CA THR A 77 -30.59 -31.80 21.36
C THR A 77 -29.52 -30.70 21.39
N ARG A 78 -28.85 -30.50 22.54
CA ARG A 78 -27.74 -29.56 22.71
C ARG A 78 -26.66 -30.16 23.58
N LEU A 79 -25.43 -30.14 23.09
CA LEU A 79 -24.32 -30.83 23.71
C LEU A 79 -23.08 -29.94 23.75
N PHE A 80 -22.47 -29.79 24.91
CA PHE A 80 -21.12 -29.23 25.04
C PHE A 80 -20.12 -30.32 25.41
N ILE A 81 -19.06 -30.48 24.64
CA ILE A 81 -18.03 -31.51 24.87
C ILE A 81 -16.72 -30.83 25.25
N VAL A 82 -16.10 -31.31 26.33
CA VAL A 82 -14.69 -31.08 26.60
C VAL A 82 -13.97 -32.43 26.53
N PRO A 83 -13.34 -32.73 25.38
CA PRO A 83 -12.63 -34.00 25.22
C PRO A 83 -11.31 -33.99 25.99
N PRO A 84 -10.75 -35.16 26.32
CA PRO A 84 -9.37 -35.26 26.77
C PRO A 84 -8.39 -34.84 25.65
N PHE A 85 -7.37 -34.04 25.96
CA PHE A 85 -6.36 -33.64 24.97
C PHE A 85 -5.16 -34.58 25.04
N GLN A 86 -4.94 -35.36 23.99
CA GLN A 86 -3.86 -36.32 23.94
C GLN A 86 -3.35 -36.51 22.51
N SER A 87 -2.04 -36.34 22.36
CA SER A 87 -1.33 -36.48 21.09
C SER A 87 -1.49 -37.90 20.52
N TYR A 88 -1.67 -38.00 19.21
CA TYR A 88 -1.74 -39.29 18.50
C TYR A 88 -0.55 -40.22 18.77
N LYS A 89 0.62 -39.65 19.10
CA LYS A 89 1.84 -40.42 19.42
C LYS A 89 1.73 -41.24 20.70
N ASP A 90 0.81 -40.84 21.59
CA ASP A 90 0.58 -41.47 22.87
C ASP A 90 -0.68 -42.37 22.83
N LEU A 91 -1.31 -42.52 21.66
CA LEU A 91 -2.47 -43.39 21.47
C LEU A 91 -2.05 -44.83 21.14
N PRO A 92 -2.83 -45.84 21.55
CA PRO A 92 -2.60 -47.23 21.18
C PRO A 92 -2.68 -47.45 19.69
N ASN A 93 -2.02 -48.53 19.27
CA ASN A 93 -1.96 -48.94 17.87
C ASN A 93 -3.35 -49.15 17.26
N GLN A 94 -4.34 -49.61 18.05
CA GLN A 94 -5.70 -49.84 17.56
C GLN A 94 -6.35 -48.53 17.06
N LEU A 95 -6.40 -47.50 17.90
CA LEU A 95 -6.94 -46.19 17.52
C LEU A 95 -6.10 -45.50 16.45
N SER A 96 -4.77 -45.64 16.52
CA SER A 96 -3.86 -45.08 15.52
C SER A 96 -4.08 -45.68 14.14
N THR A 97 -4.46 -46.96 14.06
CA THR A 97 -4.77 -47.66 12.80
C THR A 97 -6.15 -47.27 12.27
N GLU A 98 -7.12 -47.03 13.15
CA GLU A 98 -8.49 -46.68 12.74
C GLU A 98 -8.58 -45.21 12.27
N PHE A 99 -8.02 -44.27 13.05
CA PHE A 99 -8.21 -42.83 12.85
C PHE A 99 -6.99 -42.10 12.26
N HIS A 100 -5.93 -42.82 11.87
CA HIS A 100 -4.75 -42.33 11.14
C HIS A 100 -4.28 -40.89 11.48
N SER A 101 -3.35 -40.78 12.43
CA SER A 101 -2.70 -39.51 12.82
C SER A 101 -3.63 -38.46 13.45
N MET A 102 -4.80 -38.86 13.94
CA MET A 102 -5.66 -38.01 14.74
C MET A 102 -5.27 -38.01 16.22
N ASN A 103 -5.36 -36.84 16.86
CA ASN A 103 -5.30 -36.74 18.32
C ASN A 103 -6.61 -37.23 18.95
N LEU A 104 -6.60 -37.54 20.25
CA LEU A 104 -7.75 -38.09 20.94
C LEU A 104 -8.98 -37.17 20.87
N GLU A 105 -8.77 -35.86 21.02
CA GLU A 105 -9.84 -34.88 20.93
C GLU A 105 -10.52 -34.84 19.56
N GLU A 106 -9.77 -35.10 18.49
CA GLU A 106 -10.29 -35.17 17.12
C GLU A 106 -11.14 -36.44 16.92
N ILE A 107 -10.65 -37.58 17.45
CA ILE A 107 -11.37 -38.87 17.41
C ILE A 107 -12.69 -38.77 18.16
N VAL A 108 -12.66 -38.20 19.37
CA VAL A 108 -13.86 -38.01 20.20
C VAL A 108 -14.90 -37.20 19.44
N ILE A 109 -14.53 -36.08 18.84
CA ILE A 109 -15.50 -35.27 18.07
C ILE A 109 -16.05 -36.04 16.88
N GLN A 110 -15.20 -36.74 16.14
CA GLN A 110 -15.64 -37.53 15.00
C GLN A 110 -16.67 -38.60 15.43
N VAL A 111 -16.39 -39.33 16.51
CA VAL A 111 -17.31 -40.34 17.06
C VAL A 111 -18.60 -39.69 17.55
N ALA A 112 -18.53 -38.55 18.24
CA ALA A 112 -19.72 -37.84 18.69
C ALA A 112 -20.62 -37.47 17.50
N MET A 113 -20.05 -36.83 16.48
CA MET A 113 -20.78 -36.38 15.30
C MET A 113 -21.42 -37.53 14.52
N GLN A 114 -20.82 -38.72 14.51
CA GLN A 114 -21.37 -39.91 13.87
C GLN A 114 -22.55 -40.55 14.63
N ASN A 115 -22.67 -40.30 15.94
CA ASN A 115 -23.70 -40.92 16.79
C ASN A 115 -24.80 -39.93 17.22
N LEU A 116 -24.70 -38.66 16.82
CA LEU A 116 -25.70 -37.64 17.10
C LEU A 116 -26.84 -37.63 16.08
N ASN A 117 -28.02 -37.23 16.54
CA ASN A 117 -29.16 -37.01 15.65
C ASN A 117 -28.89 -35.76 14.76
N PRO A 118 -29.26 -35.80 13.47
CA PRO A 118 -29.22 -34.61 12.63
C PRO A 118 -30.02 -33.46 13.25
N GLY A 119 -29.46 -32.26 13.25
CA GLY A 119 -30.03 -31.07 13.87
C GLY A 119 -29.60 -30.81 15.32
N THR A 120 -28.91 -31.74 15.98
CA THR A 120 -28.34 -31.48 17.32
C THR A 120 -27.29 -30.37 17.23
N ILE A 121 -27.35 -29.39 18.15
CA ILE A 121 -26.36 -28.32 18.25
C ILE A 121 -25.23 -28.78 19.18
N VAL A 122 -24.00 -28.75 18.71
CA VAL A 122 -22.83 -29.22 19.44
C VAL A 122 -21.85 -28.07 19.60
N GLY A 123 -21.46 -27.77 20.83
CA GLY A 123 -20.30 -26.96 21.15
C GLY A 123 -19.14 -27.85 21.61
N VAL A 124 -17.91 -27.54 21.20
CA VAL A 124 -16.73 -28.27 21.65
C VAL A 124 -15.61 -27.32 22.01
N LEU A 125 -14.93 -27.57 23.13
CA LEU A 125 -13.71 -26.87 23.52
C LEU A 125 -12.48 -27.62 22.99
N LEU A 126 -11.68 -26.96 22.15
CA LEU A 126 -10.50 -27.54 21.50
C LEU A 126 -9.25 -26.66 21.68
N PRO A 127 -8.04 -27.24 21.59
CA PRO A 127 -6.85 -26.46 21.27
C PRO A 127 -7.01 -25.76 19.92
N LEU A 128 -6.57 -24.51 19.80
CA LEU A 128 -6.64 -23.77 18.52
C LEU A 128 -5.87 -24.49 17.39
N GLY A 129 -4.79 -25.20 17.73
CA GLY A 129 -3.98 -25.96 16.77
C GLY A 129 -4.79 -26.98 15.96
N THR A 130 -5.79 -27.62 16.57
CA THR A 130 -6.70 -28.58 15.93
C THR A 130 -7.47 -27.97 14.74
N LEU A 131 -7.74 -26.66 14.81
CA LEU A 131 -8.47 -25.95 13.76
C LEU A 131 -7.58 -25.25 12.74
N VAL A 132 -6.28 -25.20 12.96
CA VAL A 132 -5.38 -24.39 12.13
C VAL A 132 -4.29 -25.23 11.48
N ASP A 133 -3.79 -26.23 12.16
CA ASP A 133 -2.60 -26.93 11.71
C ASP A 133 -2.86 -27.85 10.52
N GLU A 134 -1.89 -27.95 9.61
CA GLU A 134 -2.02 -28.81 8.42
C GLU A 134 -2.16 -30.30 8.77
N HIS A 135 -1.56 -30.76 9.87
CA HIS A 135 -1.73 -32.15 10.29
C HIS A 135 -3.20 -32.49 10.64
N SER A 136 -3.97 -31.51 11.10
CA SER A 136 -5.40 -31.64 11.41
C SER A 136 -6.32 -31.32 10.22
N ARG A 137 -5.78 -31.13 9.01
CA ARG A 137 -6.59 -30.82 7.82
C ARG A 137 -7.63 -31.90 7.54
N GLY A 138 -7.24 -33.17 7.58
CA GLY A 138 -8.15 -34.29 7.36
C GLY A 138 -9.27 -34.36 8.41
N PHE A 139 -9.00 -33.96 9.66
CA PHE A 139 -10.03 -33.79 10.68
C PHE A 139 -11.02 -32.68 10.30
N ARG A 140 -10.55 -31.50 9.87
CA ARG A 140 -11.42 -30.39 9.45
C ARG A 140 -12.29 -30.71 8.24
N GLU A 141 -11.76 -31.47 7.28
CA GLU A 141 -12.53 -31.97 6.12
C GLU A 141 -13.69 -32.84 6.61
N ARG A 142 -13.42 -33.84 7.45
CA ARG A 142 -14.45 -34.72 8.04
C ARG A 142 -15.45 -33.98 8.92
N LEU A 143 -14.99 -32.99 9.68
CA LEU A 143 -15.85 -32.14 10.51
C LEU A 143 -16.85 -31.36 9.65
N SER A 144 -16.37 -30.81 8.53
CA SER A 144 -17.19 -30.06 7.58
C SER A 144 -18.18 -30.95 6.81
N ASP A 145 -17.87 -32.24 6.66
CA ASP A 145 -18.79 -33.24 6.07
C ASP A 145 -19.88 -33.68 7.05
N SER A 146 -19.54 -33.76 8.34
CA SER A 146 -20.41 -34.28 9.39
C SER A 146 -21.31 -33.21 10.02
N GLY A 147 -21.00 -31.93 9.84
CA GLY A 147 -21.79 -30.84 10.40
C GLY A 147 -21.54 -29.46 9.78
N THR A 148 -22.45 -28.52 10.05
CA THR A 148 -22.31 -27.12 9.64
C THR A 148 -21.79 -26.27 10.81
N ILE A 149 -20.57 -25.74 10.69
CA ILE A 149 -19.96 -24.86 11.71
C ILE A 149 -20.61 -23.48 11.66
N MET A 150 -21.07 -22.99 12.82
CA MET A 150 -21.74 -21.69 12.96
C MET A 150 -20.86 -20.66 13.65
N TYR A 151 -20.09 -21.07 14.68
CA TYR A 151 -19.25 -20.18 15.47
C TYR A 151 -17.86 -20.76 15.69
N VAL A 152 -16.86 -19.89 15.62
CA VAL A 152 -15.47 -20.14 16.03
C VAL A 152 -15.09 -19.04 17.01
N ILE A 153 -14.90 -19.40 18.27
CA ILE A 153 -14.74 -18.47 19.39
C ILE A 153 -13.36 -18.71 20.00
N GLU A 154 -12.41 -17.82 19.72
CA GLU A 154 -11.06 -17.93 20.26
C GLU A 154 -10.98 -17.43 21.70
N LEU A 155 -10.40 -18.26 22.57
CA LEU A 155 -10.21 -18.00 23.99
C LEU A 155 -8.72 -18.01 24.34
N SER A 156 -8.35 -17.19 25.32
CA SER A 156 -7.01 -17.20 25.93
C SER A 156 -7.04 -18.00 27.22
N ASN A 157 -6.12 -18.94 27.46
CA ASN A 157 -6.05 -19.64 28.75
C ASN A 157 -5.34 -18.82 29.85
N ARG A 158 -5.07 -17.53 29.61
CA ARG A 158 -4.36 -16.66 30.58
C ARG A 158 -5.08 -16.54 31.93
N GLN A 159 -6.40 -16.64 31.96
CA GLN A 159 -7.19 -16.55 33.19
C GLN A 159 -7.58 -17.94 33.73
N GLN A 160 -6.81 -18.99 33.37
CA GLN A 160 -6.88 -20.34 33.94
C GLN A 160 -8.25 -21.03 33.81
N LEU A 161 -8.88 -20.97 32.63
CA LEU A 161 -10.07 -21.79 32.34
C LEU A 161 -9.80 -23.27 32.57
N LEU A 162 -8.61 -23.71 32.15
CA LEU A 162 -8.03 -25.02 32.42
C LEU A 162 -6.79 -24.81 33.30
N PRO A 163 -6.90 -24.96 34.63
CA PRO A 163 -5.81 -24.68 35.57
C PRO A 163 -4.54 -25.51 35.31
N ASP A 164 -4.74 -26.74 34.80
CA ASP A 164 -3.67 -27.70 34.53
C ASP A 164 -3.01 -27.51 33.16
N VAL A 165 -3.45 -26.51 32.38
CA VAL A 165 -2.93 -26.20 31.04
C VAL A 165 -2.14 -24.90 31.09
N HIS A 166 -1.00 -24.85 30.41
CA HIS A 166 -0.15 -23.65 30.38
C HIS A 166 -0.95 -22.42 29.90
N SER A 167 -0.75 -21.27 30.53
CA SER A 167 -1.47 -20.00 30.23
C SER A 167 -1.25 -19.45 28.82
N ALA A 168 -0.32 -20.02 28.07
CA ALA A 168 0.02 -19.63 26.69
C ALA A 168 -0.76 -20.47 25.66
N PHE A 169 -1.43 -21.53 26.11
CA PHE A 169 -2.29 -22.34 25.26
C PHE A 169 -3.51 -21.52 24.84
N ARG A 170 -3.80 -21.53 23.54
CA ARG A 170 -4.99 -20.88 22.98
C ARG A 170 -6.05 -21.94 22.77
N MET A 171 -7.24 -21.65 23.28
CA MET A 171 -8.39 -22.53 23.19
C MET A 171 -9.38 -21.96 22.19
N VAL A 172 -10.27 -22.79 21.68
CA VAL A 172 -11.33 -22.39 20.78
C VAL A 172 -12.60 -23.14 21.11
N ILE A 173 -13.73 -22.45 21.15
CA ILE A 173 -15.04 -23.10 21.12
C ILE A 173 -15.50 -23.13 19.67
N VAL A 174 -15.86 -24.32 19.19
CA VAL A 174 -16.54 -24.49 17.92
C VAL A 174 -17.98 -24.86 18.20
N ILE A 175 -18.94 -24.10 17.67
CA ILE A 175 -20.36 -24.46 17.73
C ILE A 175 -20.82 -24.82 16.32
N MET A 176 -21.42 -25.99 16.19
CA MET A 176 -21.87 -26.56 14.91
C MET A 176 -23.22 -27.27 15.07
N ILE A 177 -23.87 -27.53 13.94
CA ILE A 177 -25.07 -28.37 13.86
C ILE A 177 -24.65 -29.72 13.29
N ALA A 178 -25.05 -30.81 13.94
CA ALA A 178 -24.85 -32.16 13.44
C ALA A 178 -25.68 -32.40 12.17
N GLY A 179 -25.04 -32.93 11.12
CA GLY A 179 -25.61 -33.03 9.78
C GLY A 179 -25.53 -31.73 8.98
N LYS A 180 -25.88 -31.80 7.69
CA LYS A 180 -25.85 -30.64 6.78
C LYS A 180 -27.03 -29.70 7.06
N ALA A 181 -26.72 -28.46 7.38
CA ALA A 181 -27.69 -27.36 7.47
C ALA A 181 -27.41 -26.29 6.39
N ASP A 182 -28.47 -25.65 5.88
CA ASP A 182 -28.44 -24.56 4.89
C ASP A 182 -27.99 -23.21 5.50
N SER A 183 -26.88 -23.20 6.23
CA SER A 183 -26.28 -21.96 6.73
C SER A 183 -24.96 -21.70 6.01
N GLU A 184 -24.89 -20.56 5.32
CA GLU A 184 -23.66 -20.02 4.73
C GLU A 184 -22.91 -19.08 5.69
N LEU A 185 -23.45 -18.84 6.89
CA LEU A 185 -22.91 -17.89 7.85
C LEU A 185 -21.98 -18.57 8.83
N LEU A 186 -20.72 -18.15 8.82
CA LEU A 186 -19.72 -18.50 9.82
C LEU A 186 -19.35 -17.27 10.63
N ARG A 187 -19.44 -17.35 11.95
CA ARG A 187 -19.15 -16.23 12.85
C ARG A 187 -17.83 -16.49 13.58
N PHE A 188 -16.93 -15.53 13.49
CA PHE A 188 -15.70 -15.53 14.26
C PHE A 188 -15.82 -14.54 15.40
N TRP A 189 -15.40 -14.94 16.58
CA TRP A 189 -15.31 -14.06 17.74
C TRP A 189 -14.03 -14.35 18.52
N LYS A 190 -13.46 -13.34 19.15
CA LYS A 190 -12.21 -13.47 19.90
C LYS A 190 -12.31 -12.74 21.22
N MET A 191 -12.05 -13.48 22.29
CA MET A 191 -11.96 -12.91 23.63
C MET A 191 -10.81 -11.88 23.68
N PRO A 192 -11.04 -10.66 24.20
CA PRO A 192 -9.94 -9.74 24.45
C PRO A 192 -8.94 -10.32 25.47
N ASP A 193 -7.65 -10.06 25.25
CA ASP A 193 -6.55 -10.60 26.09
C ASP A 193 -6.52 -9.99 27.51
N THR A 194 -7.13 -8.81 27.69
CA THR A 194 -7.29 -8.11 28.96
C THR A 194 -8.78 -7.94 29.22
N VAL A 195 -9.26 -8.58 30.28
CA VAL A 195 -10.62 -8.38 30.79
C VAL A 195 -10.48 -7.83 32.19
N GLU A 196 -10.80 -6.55 32.36
CA GLU A 196 -11.06 -5.97 33.68
C GLU A 196 -12.47 -6.41 34.11
N GLU A 197 -12.71 -6.67 35.39
CA GLU A 197 -14.01 -7.21 35.88
C GLU A 197 -15.22 -6.34 35.49
N GLU A 198 -15.02 -5.04 35.26
CA GLU A 198 -16.05 -4.10 34.79
C GLU A 198 -16.45 -4.27 33.31
N GLN A 199 -15.76 -5.14 32.53
CA GLN A 199 -15.96 -5.29 31.09
C GLN A 199 -16.77 -6.54 30.68
N ASP A 200 -17.18 -7.38 31.63
CA ASP A 200 -17.87 -8.65 31.34
C ASP A 200 -19.19 -8.44 30.57
N GLU A 201 -20.05 -7.52 31.00
CA GLU A 201 -21.34 -7.24 30.36
C GLU A 201 -21.19 -6.66 28.93
N PRO A 202 -20.34 -5.65 28.68
CA PRO A 202 -20.02 -5.19 27.32
C PRO A 202 -19.51 -6.30 26.38
N ILE A 203 -18.66 -7.20 26.87
CA ILE A 203 -18.08 -8.30 26.08
C ILE A 203 -19.17 -9.29 25.66
N VAL A 204 -20.03 -9.72 26.59
CA VAL A 204 -21.14 -10.65 26.30
C VAL A 204 -22.17 -9.99 25.38
N SER A 205 -22.48 -8.71 25.60
CA SER A 205 -23.40 -7.94 24.74
C SER A 205 -22.89 -7.85 23.30
N ASP A 206 -21.57 -7.68 23.10
CA ASP A 206 -20.95 -7.69 21.77
C ASP A 206 -21.15 -9.03 21.04
N LEU A 207 -20.98 -10.15 21.76
CA LEU A 207 -21.20 -11.49 21.23
C LEU A 207 -22.68 -11.75 20.87
N LEU A 208 -23.60 -11.33 21.75
CA LEU A 208 -25.04 -11.41 21.49
C LEU A 208 -25.48 -10.54 20.31
N ARG A 209 -24.80 -9.42 20.09
CA ARG A 209 -24.99 -8.60 18.89
C ARG A 209 -24.50 -9.34 17.65
N LEU A 210 -23.33 -9.96 17.69
CA LEU A 210 -22.77 -10.74 16.58
C LEU A 210 -23.69 -11.93 16.20
N SER A 211 -24.24 -12.64 17.19
CA SER A 211 -25.10 -13.81 16.94
C SER A 211 -26.36 -13.46 16.15
N LYS A 212 -26.88 -12.23 16.32
CA LYS A 212 -28.04 -11.70 15.59
C LYS A 212 -27.68 -11.10 14.23
N GLN A 213 -26.40 -10.81 13.97
CA GLN A 213 -25.97 -10.23 12.70
C GLN A 213 -25.99 -11.25 11.56
N GLN A 214 -26.39 -10.77 10.38
CA GLN A 214 -26.31 -11.49 9.11
C GLN A 214 -25.02 -11.13 8.35
N GLY A 215 -24.26 -10.13 8.80
CA GLY A 215 -23.05 -9.62 8.16
C GLY A 215 -22.44 -8.46 8.94
N GLY A 216 -21.19 -8.13 8.61
CA GLY A 216 -20.46 -7.01 9.23
C GLY A 216 -19.54 -7.47 10.36
N GLN A 217 -19.17 -6.51 11.20
CA GLN A 217 -18.23 -6.69 12.31
C GLN A 217 -18.79 -6.04 13.58
N THR A 218 -18.37 -6.58 14.72
CA THR A 218 -18.55 -6.03 16.06
C THR A 218 -17.16 -5.65 16.61
N ASN A 219 -17.05 -5.34 17.91
CA ASN A 219 -15.76 -4.96 18.49
C ASN A 219 -14.80 -6.16 18.58
N PHE A 220 -15.36 -7.35 18.78
CA PHE A 220 -14.60 -8.58 19.02
C PHE A 220 -14.93 -9.70 18.02
N GLY A 221 -15.72 -9.40 16.99
CA GLY A 221 -16.36 -10.40 16.14
C GLY A 221 -16.60 -9.96 14.71
N TYR A 222 -16.78 -10.91 13.80
CA TYR A 222 -17.26 -10.65 12.44
C TYR A 222 -17.99 -11.86 11.85
N VAL A 223 -18.83 -11.58 10.85
CA VAL A 223 -19.60 -12.61 10.12
C VAL A 223 -19.00 -12.81 8.74
N LEU A 224 -18.52 -14.02 8.46
CA LEU A 224 -18.11 -14.46 7.14
C LEU A 224 -19.32 -15.05 6.41
N ARG A 225 -19.69 -14.44 5.28
CA ARG A 225 -20.82 -14.86 4.42
C ARG A 225 -20.42 -15.83 3.30
N GLN A 226 -19.14 -16.17 3.23
CA GLN A 226 -18.61 -17.03 2.20
C GLN A 226 -18.32 -18.41 2.81
N ARG A 227 -18.79 -19.45 2.13
CA ARG A 227 -18.42 -20.81 2.47
C ARG A 227 -16.91 -21.02 2.24
N LEU A 228 -16.20 -21.38 3.29
CA LEU A 228 -14.79 -21.75 3.20
C LEU A 228 -14.66 -23.11 2.49
N PRO A 229 -13.58 -23.32 1.71
CA PRO A 229 -13.22 -24.64 1.23
C PRO A 229 -13.13 -25.68 2.36
N GLN A 230 -13.40 -26.94 2.03
CA GLN A 230 -13.23 -28.03 3.00
C GLN A 230 -11.77 -28.12 3.45
N GLY A 231 -11.56 -28.32 4.75
CA GLY A 231 -10.22 -28.40 5.33
C GLY A 231 -9.53 -27.06 5.58
N SER A 232 -10.14 -25.93 5.18
CA SER A 232 -9.60 -24.60 5.46
C SER A 232 -9.35 -24.40 6.96
N PRO A 233 -8.24 -23.76 7.34
CA PRO A 233 -7.97 -23.44 8.74
C PRO A 233 -9.04 -22.48 9.27
N LEU A 234 -9.38 -22.55 10.55
CA LEU A 234 -10.41 -21.74 11.19
C LEU A 234 -9.79 -20.95 12.34
N SER A 235 -9.46 -19.68 12.08
CA SER A 235 -8.98 -18.73 13.08
C SER A 235 -9.57 -17.35 12.83
N PHE A 236 -9.85 -16.63 13.91
CA PHE A 236 -10.33 -15.26 13.88
C PHE A 236 -9.41 -14.33 13.10
N ASP A 237 -8.09 -14.40 13.32
CA ASP A 237 -7.13 -13.45 12.73
C ASP A 237 -7.00 -13.68 11.20
N MET A 238 -7.21 -14.90 10.69
CA MET A 238 -7.03 -15.28 9.27
C MET A 238 -8.03 -14.64 8.31
N TYR A 239 -9.31 -14.59 8.67
CA TYR A 239 -10.37 -14.08 7.80
C TYR A 239 -10.89 -12.70 8.22
N HIS A 240 -10.17 -12.03 9.11
CA HIS A 240 -10.60 -10.73 9.63
C HIS A 240 -10.70 -9.71 8.48
N PRO A 241 -11.78 -8.90 8.40
CA PRO A 241 -11.97 -7.93 7.32
C PRO A 241 -10.82 -6.93 7.13
N SER A 242 -10.05 -6.65 8.20
CA SER A 242 -8.87 -5.78 8.12
C SER A 242 -7.75 -6.36 7.25
N VAL A 243 -7.60 -7.69 7.18
CA VAL A 243 -6.61 -8.35 6.32
C VAL A 243 -6.89 -8.03 4.86
N GLY A 244 -8.16 -8.20 4.44
CA GLY A 244 -8.58 -7.84 3.08
C GLY A 244 -8.44 -6.35 2.77
N LYS A 245 -8.64 -5.48 3.77
CA LYS A 245 -8.36 -4.04 3.63
C LYS A 245 -6.87 -3.78 3.45
N THR A 246 -6.02 -4.37 4.28
CA THR A 246 -4.57 -4.20 4.20
C THR A 246 -4.01 -4.73 2.89
N ILE A 247 -4.51 -5.85 2.36
CA ILE A 247 -4.15 -6.34 1.01
C ILE A 247 -4.53 -5.32 -0.08
N ARG A 248 -5.72 -4.70 0.00
CA ARG A 248 -6.12 -3.63 -0.93
C ARG A 248 -5.26 -2.38 -0.78
N ASP A 249 -4.93 -1.99 0.44
CA ASP A 249 -4.08 -0.83 0.70
C ASP A 249 -2.70 -1.02 0.05
N ILE A 250 -2.07 -2.20 0.23
CA ILE A 250 -0.75 -2.46 -0.35
C ILE A 250 -0.78 -2.62 -1.87
N SER A 251 -1.92 -3.02 -2.46
CA SER A 251 -2.08 -3.09 -3.92
C SER A 251 -2.06 -1.72 -4.60
N ILE A 252 -2.14 -0.63 -3.84
CA ILE A 252 -1.93 0.72 -4.38
C ILE A 252 -0.47 0.94 -4.77
N LEU A 253 0.47 0.24 -4.12
CA LEU A 253 1.90 0.32 -4.42
C LEU A 253 2.31 -0.49 -5.66
N GLY A 254 1.37 -1.24 -6.25
CA GLY A 254 1.59 -2.10 -7.40
C GLY A 254 1.00 -3.50 -7.22
N ALA A 255 1.52 -4.47 -7.98
CA ALA A 255 1.00 -5.83 -7.96
C ALA A 255 1.31 -6.54 -6.62
N VAL A 256 0.38 -7.35 -6.12
CA VAL A 256 0.60 -8.14 -4.89
C VAL A 256 0.91 -9.58 -5.27
N ARG A 257 2.01 -10.13 -4.76
CA ARG A 257 2.39 -11.52 -4.97
C ARG A 257 2.78 -12.22 -3.67
N PRO A 258 2.72 -13.55 -3.60
CA PRO A 258 3.30 -14.30 -2.49
C PRO A 258 4.81 -14.06 -2.35
N LEU A 259 5.31 -13.95 -1.12
CA LEU A 259 6.74 -13.80 -0.84
C LEU A 259 7.61 -14.89 -1.49
N GLY A 260 7.12 -16.12 -1.55
CA GLY A 260 7.83 -17.26 -2.14
C GLY A 260 8.12 -17.14 -3.65
N GLU A 261 7.40 -16.26 -4.35
CA GLU A 261 7.66 -15.95 -5.76
C GLU A 261 8.85 -15.00 -5.93
N LEU A 262 9.10 -14.11 -4.97
CA LEU A 262 10.21 -13.15 -4.99
C LEU A 262 11.49 -13.71 -4.36
N ALA A 263 11.33 -14.63 -3.41
CA ALA A 263 12.41 -15.11 -2.58
C ALA A 263 12.31 -16.60 -2.29
N GLU A 264 13.47 -17.23 -2.11
CA GLU A 264 13.57 -18.50 -1.42
C GLU A 264 13.52 -18.25 0.08
N VAL A 265 12.57 -18.90 0.76
CA VAL A 265 12.43 -18.80 2.21
C VAL A 265 12.73 -20.16 2.83
N PHE A 266 13.66 -20.22 3.77
CA PHE A 266 14.03 -21.44 4.49
C PHE A 266 14.57 -21.12 5.90
N PHE A 267 14.64 -22.13 6.75
CA PHE A 267 15.29 -21.99 8.07
C PHE A 267 16.81 -22.10 7.93
N GLY A 268 17.55 -21.51 8.87
CA GLY A 268 18.97 -21.76 9.01
C GLY A 268 19.29 -23.26 9.09
N HIS A 269 20.40 -23.65 8.50
CA HIS A 269 20.71 -25.05 8.23
C HIS A 269 21.26 -25.82 9.43
N LEU A 270 21.63 -25.13 10.51
CA LEU A 270 22.20 -25.73 11.71
C LEU A 270 21.12 -25.90 12.79
N ASN A 271 20.78 -27.14 13.12
CA ASN A 271 19.92 -27.44 14.26
C ASN A 271 20.79 -27.62 15.51
N LEU A 272 20.70 -26.69 16.46
CA LEU A 272 21.60 -26.64 17.62
C LEU A 272 21.63 -27.93 18.46
N ARG A 273 20.54 -28.72 18.45
CA ARG A 273 20.48 -29.99 19.19
C ARG A 273 21.07 -31.14 18.40
N ARG A 274 20.74 -31.23 17.11
CA ARG A 274 21.17 -32.34 16.23
C ARG A 274 22.63 -32.19 15.83
N ASP A 275 23.09 -30.97 15.62
CA ASP A 275 24.41 -30.64 15.10
C ASP A 275 25.38 -30.19 16.20
N ALA A 276 25.08 -30.49 17.48
CA ALA A 276 25.87 -30.07 18.64
C ALA A 276 27.36 -30.46 18.53
N ALA A 277 27.67 -31.58 17.89
CA ALA A 277 29.05 -32.04 17.66
C ALA A 277 29.86 -31.15 16.71
N MET A 278 29.19 -30.31 15.90
CA MET A 278 29.83 -29.37 14.96
C MET A 278 29.97 -27.95 15.54
N LEU A 279 29.45 -27.73 16.76
CA LEU A 279 29.41 -26.43 17.42
C LEU A 279 30.47 -26.37 18.52
N THR A 280 31.11 -25.21 18.64
CA THR A 280 32.02 -24.87 19.72
C THR A 280 31.50 -23.62 20.44
N ASP A 281 31.67 -23.57 21.77
CA ASP A 281 31.39 -22.35 22.52
C ASP A 281 32.39 -21.24 22.11
N SER A 282 31.89 -20.00 22.13
CA SER A 282 32.50 -18.80 21.56
C SER A 282 33.91 -18.46 22.04
N ASP A 283 34.32 -19.00 23.20
CA ASP A 283 35.65 -18.76 23.79
C ASP A 283 36.80 -19.48 23.05
N SER A 284 36.48 -20.34 22.08
CA SER A 284 37.49 -21.03 21.26
C SER A 284 37.67 -20.35 19.90
N ASP A 285 38.81 -19.68 19.77
CA ASP A 285 39.20 -18.89 18.60
C ASP A 285 39.28 -19.77 17.33
N ARG A 286 38.73 -19.27 16.19
CA ARG A 286 38.77 -19.80 14.80
C ARG A 286 37.58 -20.64 14.26
N GLY A 287 36.33 -20.27 14.56
CA GLY A 287 35.14 -20.83 13.88
C GLY A 287 34.32 -19.78 13.12
N ILE A 288 33.48 -20.21 12.18
CA ILE A 288 32.48 -19.36 11.52
C ILE A 288 31.37 -19.06 12.56
N PRO A 289 31.02 -17.77 12.81
CA PRO A 289 29.96 -17.42 13.75
C PRO A 289 28.61 -18.02 13.34
N VAL A 290 27.87 -18.56 14.30
CA VAL A 290 26.52 -19.10 14.09
C VAL A 290 25.50 -18.19 14.77
N ILE A 291 24.69 -17.51 13.96
CA ILE A 291 23.69 -16.57 14.45
C ILE A 291 22.41 -17.31 14.87
N GLU A 292 21.85 -16.88 15.99
CA GLU A 292 20.55 -17.27 16.52
C GLU A 292 19.52 -16.16 16.33
N GLY A 293 18.23 -16.48 16.48
CA GLY A 293 17.17 -15.47 16.42
C GLY A 293 17.40 -14.32 17.40
N ARG A 294 17.99 -14.59 18.59
CA ARG A 294 18.31 -13.56 19.59
C ARG A 294 19.32 -12.51 19.10
N ASP A 295 20.19 -12.88 18.16
CA ASP A 295 21.28 -12.02 17.67
C ASP A 295 20.79 -10.99 16.64
N ILE A 296 19.56 -11.15 16.13
CA ILE A 296 18.90 -10.19 15.23
C ILE A 296 18.18 -9.14 16.09
N LEU A 297 18.67 -7.91 16.12
CA LEU A 297 18.19 -6.86 17.05
C LEU A 297 17.05 -6.00 16.47
N SER A 298 16.35 -5.24 17.33
CA SER A 298 15.20 -4.40 16.95
C SER A 298 15.54 -3.23 16.04
N ASP A 299 16.79 -2.77 16.07
CA ASP A 299 17.30 -1.72 15.19
C ASP A 299 17.66 -2.25 13.79
N GLY A 300 17.49 -3.56 13.55
CA GLY A 300 17.81 -4.20 12.29
C GLY A 300 19.30 -4.53 12.13
N THR A 301 20.10 -4.44 13.20
CA THR A 301 21.49 -4.90 13.24
C THR A 301 21.58 -6.38 13.66
N ILE A 302 22.78 -6.94 13.52
CA ILE A 302 23.10 -8.31 13.89
C ILE A 302 24.37 -8.37 14.73
N VAL A 303 24.33 -9.14 15.82
CA VAL A 303 25.49 -9.39 16.67
C VAL A 303 26.29 -10.56 16.09
N VAL A 304 27.49 -10.29 15.58
CA VAL A 304 28.38 -11.31 14.98
C VAL A 304 29.60 -11.59 15.84
N GLU A 305 30.10 -10.58 16.57
CA GLU A 305 31.34 -10.67 17.33
C GLU A 305 31.21 -11.56 18.58
N ASN A 306 30.02 -11.63 19.18
CA ASN A 306 29.74 -12.35 20.42
C ASN A 306 28.62 -13.39 20.26
N THR A 307 28.61 -14.13 19.14
CA THR A 307 27.64 -15.24 18.96
C THR A 307 27.95 -16.35 19.94
N ARG A 308 26.92 -16.96 20.55
CA ARG A 308 27.07 -18.05 21.52
C ARG A 308 27.83 -19.26 20.96
N TYR A 309 27.60 -19.56 19.69
CA TYR A 309 28.18 -20.72 19.02
C TYR A 309 29.02 -20.30 17.82
N THR A 310 30.13 -20.99 17.61
CA THR A 310 30.90 -20.98 16.37
C THR A 310 30.95 -22.39 15.80
N SER A 311 31.21 -22.52 14.50
CA SER A 311 31.40 -23.82 13.86
C SER A 311 32.67 -23.84 13.03
N LYS A 312 33.50 -24.87 13.25
CA LYS A 312 34.79 -25.03 12.55
C LYS A 312 34.63 -25.44 11.09
N HIS A 313 33.51 -26.05 10.72
CA HIS A 313 33.25 -26.53 9.37
C HIS A 313 31.78 -26.36 8.99
N VAL A 314 31.46 -25.22 8.35
CA VAL A 314 30.17 -25.01 7.69
C VAL A 314 30.42 -25.05 6.19
N PRO A 315 29.78 -25.97 5.45
CA PRO A 315 29.83 -25.97 4.00
C PRO A 315 29.42 -24.60 3.44
N PRO A 316 30.11 -24.04 2.43
CA PRO A 316 29.84 -22.69 1.92
C PRO A 316 28.38 -22.47 1.50
N GLU A 317 27.71 -23.50 1.00
CA GLU A 317 26.29 -23.47 0.62
C GLU A 317 25.34 -23.25 1.81
N LYS A 318 25.78 -23.57 3.03
CA LYS A 318 25.03 -23.37 4.28
C LYS A 318 25.34 -22.03 4.95
N CYS A 319 26.32 -21.28 4.46
CA CYS A 319 26.60 -19.93 4.92
C CYS A 319 25.56 -18.94 4.35
N LEU A 320 25.36 -17.85 5.09
CA LEU A 320 24.60 -16.72 4.60
C LEU A 320 25.38 -16.01 3.49
N LYS A 321 24.65 -15.47 2.52
CA LYS A 321 25.19 -14.71 1.40
C LYS A 321 24.95 -13.22 1.62
N PRO A 322 25.83 -12.35 1.09
CA PRO A 322 25.56 -10.92 1.06
C PRO A 322 24.21 -10.66 0.38
N GLY A 323 23.41 -9.79 1.00
CA GLY A 323 22.07 -9.46 0.53
C GLY A 323 20.94 -10.34 1.08
N ASP A 324 21.24 -11.49 1.70
CA ASP A 324 20.22 -12.30 2.39
C ASP A 324 19.53 -11.48 3.48
N ILE A 325 18.21 -11.57 3.56
CA ILE A 325 17.42 -10.96 4.63
C ILE A 325 17.14 -12.03 5.69
N CYS A 326 17.41 -11.71 6.96
CA CYS A 326 17.23 -12.62 8.09
C CYS A 326 16.20 -12.09 9.09
N THR A 327 15.37 -12.99 9.61
CA THR A 327 14.38 -12.72 10.65
C THR A 327 14.31 -13.85 11.67
N ARG A 328 13.70 -13.57 12.83
CA ARG A 328 13.51 -14.55 13.90
C ARG A 328 12.39 -15.51 13.53
N ARG A 329 12.60 -16.81 13.78
CA ARG A 329 11.54 -17.81 13.69
C ARG A 329 10.49 -17.64 14.78
N LEU A 330 10.91 -17.26 15.98
CA LEU A 330 10.03 -17.02 17.11
C LEU A 330 9.62 -15.55 17.14
N VAL A 331 8.30 -15.31 17.11
CA VAL A 331 7.72 -13.98 17.27
C VAL A 331 7.33 -13.82 18.74
N GLY A 332 7.75 -12.72 19.36
CA GLY A 332 7.43 -12.44 20.76
C GLY A 332 5.92 -12.38 21.02
N PRO A 333 5.48 -12.44 22.29
CA PRO A 333 4.07 -12.25 22.64
C PRO A 333 3.55 -10.89 22.15
N LYS A 334 2.25 -10.81 21.84
CA LYS A 334 1.63 -9.57 21.34
C LYS A 334 1.91 -8.38 22.30
N PRO A 335 2.21 -7.17 21.76
CA PRO A 335 2.27 -6.81 20.34
C PRO A 335 3.45 -7.47 19.62
N PHE A 336 3.17 -8.07 18.46
CA PHE A 336 4.18 -8.78 17.68
C PHE A 336 5.30 -7.81 17.30
N ARG A 337 6.54 -8.17 17.67
CA ARG A 337 7.74 -7.50 17.17
C ARG A 337 8.37 -8.42 16.13
N PHE A 338 8.58 -7.89 14.94
CA PHE A 338 9.22 -8.59 13.84
C PHE A 338 10.55 -7.91 13.52
N TYR A 339 11.60 -8.71 13.51
CA TYR A 339 12.99 -8.26 13.53
C TYR A 339 13.63 -8.63 12.20
N VAL A 340 14.12 -7.65 11.44
CA VAL A 340 14.60 -7.88 10.08
C VAL A 340 15.96 -7.21 9.88
N THR A 341 16.95 -8.01 9.53
CA THR A 341 18.30 -7.56 9.18
C THR A 341 18.70 -8.05 7.78
N GLN A 342 19.71 -7.42 7.18
CA GLN A 342 20.27 -7.81 5.89
C GLN A 342 21.77 -8.07 6.06
N ILE A 343 22.24 -9.19 5.52
CA ILE A 343 23.64 -9.59 5.60
C ILE A 343 24.49 -8.73 4.65
N GLN A 344 25.59 -8.21 5.18
CA GLN A 344 26.58 -7.39 4.46
C GLN A 344 27.76 -8.25 3.99
N GLU A 345 28.52 -7.77 3.00
CA GLU A 345 29.68 -8.50 2.44
C GLU A 345 30.77 -8.82 3.46
N SER A 346 30.89 -8.02 4.53
CA SER A 346 31.94 -8.15 5.54
C SER A 346 31.77 -9.37 6.48
N ASN A 347 30.65 -10.10 6.42
CA ASN A 347 30.26 -11.05 7.47
C ASN A 347 30.05 -12.47 6.89
N LEU A 348 31.09 -13.30 6.89
CA LEU A 348 30.92 -14.73 6.65
C LEU A 348 30.32 -15.39 7.90
N VAL A 349 29.01 -15.63 7.89
CA VAL A 349 28.27 -16.17 9.04
C VAL A 349 27.35 -17.31 8.61
N SER A 350 27.03 -18.21 9.53
CA SER A 350 26.01 -19.25 9.36
C SER A 350 24.83 -18.99 10.29
N ALA A 351 23.67 -19.59 10.03
CA ALA A 351 22.46 -19.38 10.81
C ALA A 351 21.89 -20.69 11.36
N SER A 352 21.42 -20.63 12.60
CA SER A 352 20.69 -21.73 13.24
C SER A 352 19.24 -21.83 12.75
N ASP A 353 18.57 -22.94 13.05
CA ASP A 353 17.16 -23.20 12.76
C ASP A 353 16.16 -22.29 13.50
N SER A 354 16.67 -21.39 14.36
CA SER A 354 15.94 -20.30 15.00
C SER A 354 15.84 -19.03 14.13
N VAL A 355 16.53 -19.01 12.99
CA VAL A 355 16.53 -17.91 12.01
C VAL A 355 15.82 -18.36 10.73
N ILE A 356 15.00 -17.47 10.17
CA ILE A 356 14.42 -17.59 8.83
C ILE A 356 15.26 -16.75 7.88
N ILE A 357 15.70 -17.36 6.79
CA ILE A 357 16.48 -16.75 5.73
C ILE A 357 15.56 -16.52 4.54
N ILE A 358 15.59 -15.30 4.01
CA ILE A 358 14.89 -14.85 2.82
C ILE A 358 15.98 -14.49 1.80
N ARG A 359 16.17 -15.36 0.83
CA ARG A 359 17.20 -15.23 -0.21
C ARG A 359 16.57 -14.81 -1.51
N ARG A 360 17.12 -13.77 -2.12
CA ARG A 360 16.62 -13.22 -3.38
C ARG A 360 16.72 -14.24 -4.52
N ARG A 361 15.66 -14.32 -5.32
CA ARG A 361 15.68 -15.05 -6.61
C ARG A 361 16.30 -14.19 -7.71
N SER A 362 16.92 -14.82 -8.69
CA SER A 362 17.50 -14.13 -9.86
C SER A 362 16.47 -13.35 -10.69
N SER A 363 15.19 -13.73 -10.62
CA SER A 363 14.08 -13.04 -11.29
C SER A 363 13.64 -11.75 -10.60
N THR A 364 14.08 -11.48 -9.37
CA THR A 364 13.65 -10.33 -8.58
C THR A 364 14.61 -9.18 -8.80
N GLY A 365 14.11 -7.99 -9.17
CA GLY A 365 14.91 -6.76 -9.38
C GLY A 365 15.47 -6.16 -8.08
N ASP A 366 16.41 -5.21 -8.19
CA ASP A 366 17.06 -4.57 -7.04
C ASP A 366 16.04 -3.70 -6.28
N GLU A 367 15.20 -2.99 -7.02
CA GLU A 367 14.17 -2.09 -6.50
C GLU A 367 13.07 -2.88 -5.77
N ASP A 368 12.64 -4.01 -6.35
CA ASP A 368 11.67 -4.91 -5.73
C ASP A 368 12.22 -5.49 -4.42
N TRP A 369 13.52 -5.83 -4.40
CA TRP A 369 14.18 -6.34 -3.20
C TRP A 369 14.26 -5.29 -2.09
N LEU A 370 14.55 -4.03 -2.45
CA LEU A 370 14.59 -2.93 -1.49
C LEU A 370 13.21 -2.65 -0.90
N ILE A 371 12.15 -2.63 -1.72
CA ILE A 371 10.79 -2.42 -1.25
C ILE A 371 10.33 -3.58 -0.37
N LEU A 372 10.66 -4.82 -0.74
CA LEU A 372 10.41 -5.96 0.11
C LEU A 372 11.05 -5.77 1.49
N LYS A 373 12.31 -5.34 1.56
CA LYS A 373 13.01 -5.06 2.82
C LYS A 373 12.29 -3.97 3.64
N LEU A 374 11.86 -2.88 3.02
CA LEU A 374 11.11 -1.81 3.69
C LEU A 374 9.74 -2.30 4.17
N PHE A 375 9.05 -3.09 3.34
CA PHE A 375 7.75 -3.66 3.66
C PHE A 375 7.82 -4.64 4.83
N LEU A 376 8.80 -5.54 4.85
CA LEU A 376 9.02 -6.48 5.96
C LEU A 376 9.23 -5.78 7.31
N ARG A 377 9.71 -4.53 7.30
CA ARG A 377 9.89 -3.69 8.51
C ARG A 377 8.65 -2.87 8.87
N SER A 378 7.61 -2.90 8.04
CA SER A 378 6.42 -2.07 8.22
C SER A 378 5.42 -2.68 9.22
N PRO A 379 4.61 -1.85 9.91
CA PRO A 379 3.48 -2.32 10.70
C PRO A 379 2.43 -3.09 9.86
N LYS A 380 2.34 -2.81 8.56
CA LYS A 380 1.40 -3.48 7.65
C LYS A 380 1.79 -4.94 7.41
N PHE A 381 3.09 -5.23 7.29
CA PHE A 381 3.57 -6.60 7.22
C PHE A 381 3.28 -7.38 8.52
N LEU A 382 3.45 -6.72 9.67
CA LEU A 382 3.11 -7.32 10.97
C LEU A 382 1.62 -7.72 11.07
N GLU A 383 0.71 -6.89 10.57
CA GLU A 383 -0.72 -7.22 10.52
C GLU A 383 -0.99 -8.46 9.64
N LEU A 384 -0.36 -8.54 8.47
CA LEU A 384 -0.49 -9.70 7.59
C LEU A 384 0.13 -10.96 8.19
N LEU A 385 1.32 -10.86 8.76
CA LEU A 385 1.98 -11.97 9.43
C LEU A 385 1.10 -12.51 10.57
N ALA A 386 0.56 -11.61 11.41
CA ALA A 386 -0.34 -11.97 12.49
C ALA A 386 -1.60 -12.70 12.02
N SER A 387 -2.11 -12.37 10.82
CA SER A 387 -3.24 -13.08 10.22
C SER A 387 -2.88 -14.48 9.72
N GLN A 388 -1.63 -14.72 9.32
CA GLN A 388 -1.19 -15.99 8.74
C GLN A 388 -0.54 -16.93 9.76
N THR A 389 -0.14 -16.44 10.94
CA THR A 389 0.54 -17.24 11.97
C THR A 389 -0.27 -17.31 13.26
N THR A 390 -0.61 -18.52 13.69
CA THR A 390 -1.35 -18.76 14.95
C THR A 390 -0.46 -19.21 16.11
N SER A 391 0.75 -19.69 15.78
CA SER A 391 1.79 -20.07 16.75
C SER A 391 2.78 -18.95 17.00
N GLN A 392 3.45 -19.00 18.16
CA GLN A 392 4.61 -18.13 18.47
C GLN A 392 5.82 -18.41 17.55
N SER A 393 5.77 -19.46 16.74
CA SER A 393 6.75 -19.79 15.71
C SER A 393 6.15 -19.60 14.32
N ILE A 394 6.89 -18.96 13.43
CA ILE A 394 6.54 -18.82 12.02
C ILE A 394 6.86 -20.13 11.28
N ARG A 395 5.91 -20.65 10.51
CA ARG A 395 6.15 -21.76 9.57
C ARG A 395 6.56 -21.22 8.20
N ILE A 396 7.47 -21.92 7.52
CA ILE A 396 7.96 -21.51 6.21
C ILE A 396 6.85 -21.48 5.15
N GLY A 397 5.91 -22.44 5.19
CA GLY A 397 4.78 -22.48 4.25
C GLY A 397 3.94 -21.20 4.33
N ASP A 398 3.47 -20.88 5.54
CA ASP A 398 2.67 -19.68 5.81
C ASP A 398 3.44 -18.42 5.43
N PHE A 399 4.72 -18.33 5.81
CA PHE A 399 5.55 -17.17 5.52
C PHE A 399 5.78 -16.95 4.02
N ARG A 400 5.96 -18.01 3.24
CA ARG A 400 6.08 -17.93 1.76
C ARG A 400 4.81 -17.41 1.11
N ASN A 401 3.65 -17.66 1.70
CA ASN A 401 2.35 -17.28 1.15
C ASN A 401 1.90 -15.87 1.57
N ILE A 402 2.68 -15.17 2.41
CA ILE A 402 2.35 -13.80 2.81
C ILE A 402 2.33 -12.90 1.56
N PRO A 403 1.23 -12.16 1.32
CA PRO A 403 1.16 -11.21 0.22
C PRO A 403 2.11 -10.04 0.46
N VAL A 404 2.95 -9.75 -0.52
CA VAL A 404 3.91 -8.63 -0.53
C VAL A 404 3.71 -7.78 -1.78
N PRO A 405 3.87 -6.45 -1.70
CA PRO A 405 3.75 -5.58 -2.85
C PRO A 405 5.00 -5.66 -3.73
N ILE A 406 4.79 -5.58 -5.05
CA ILE A 406 5.79 -5.36 -6.08
C ILE A 406 5.52 -3.98 -6.65
N SER A 407 6.55 -3.13 -6.68
CA SER A 407 6.38 -1.77 -7.17
C SER A 407 6.05 -1.71 -8.63
N ASP A 408 5.17 -0.78 -8.98
CA ASP A 408 5.04 -0.32 -10.35
C ASP A 408 6.27 0.51 -10.79
N PRO A 409 6.44 0.75 -12.10
CA PRO A 409 7.57 1.53 -12.62
C PRO A 409 7.69 2.94 -12.04
N THR A 410 6.57 3.59 -11.72
CA THR A 410 6.55 4.97 -11.20
C THR A 410 7.12 5.03 -9.80
N LEU A 411 6.69 4.12 -8.92
CA LEU A 411 7.24 3.99 -7.58
C LEU A 411 8.71 3.56 -7.59
N LYS A 412 9.12 2.71 -8.54
CA LYS A 412 10.53 2.35 -8.74
C LYS A 412 11.38 3.56 -9.07
N LEU A 413 10.94 4.37 -10.04
CA LEU A 413 11.65 5.59 -10.44
C LEU A 413 11.78 6.56 -9.27
N ALA A 414 10.68 6.88 -8.59
CA ALA A 414 10.68 7.77 -7.44
C ALA A 414 11.59 7.27 -6.30
N LEU A 415 11.59 5.96 -6.03
CA LEU A 415 12.47 5.38 -5.01
C LEU A 415 13.94 5.49 -5.41
N THR A 416 14.27 5.21 -6.67
CA THR A 416 15.63 5.35 -7.20
C THR A 416 16.11 6.79 -7.11
N GLU A 417 15.28 7.77 -7.48
CA GLU A 417 15.60 9.20 -7.35
C GLU A 417 15.85 9.61 -5.89
N LEU A 418 15.04 9.13 -4.95
CA LEU A 418 15.22 9.39 -3.53
C LEU A 418 16.52 8.78 -2.98
N LEU A 419 16.88 7.58 -3.44
CA LEU A 419 18.14 6.93 -3.03
C LEU A 419 19.36 7.67 -3.60
N GLN A 420 19.30 8.05 -4.88
CA GLN A 420 20.36 8.85 -5.51
C GLN A 420 20.53 10.19 -4.80
N ALA A 421 19.43 10.87 -4.48
CA ALA A 421 19.47 12.10 -3.69
C ALA A 421 20.08 11.87 -2.31
N SER A 422 19.68 10.79 -1.62
CA SER A 422 20.25 10.42 -0.32
C SER A 422 21.76 10.17 -0.40
N GLU A 423 22.22 9.48 -1.46
CA GLU A 423 23.64 9.23 -1.69
C GLU A 423 24.41 10.53 -1.92
N ILE A 424 23.88 11.43 -2.75
CA ILE A 424 24.46 12.76 -2.97
C ILE A 424 24.57 13.54 -1.66
N PHE A 425 23.55 13.51 -0.82
CA PHE A 425 23.58 14.16 0.49
C PHE A 425 24.60 13.52 1.44
N SER A 426 24.74 12.20 1.42
CA SER A 426 25.80 11.50 2.16
C SER A 426 27.19 11.92 1.68
N VAL A 427 27.43 12.01 0.38
CA VAL A 427 28.69 12.52 -0.19
C VAL A 427 28.96 13.94 0.32
N TRP A 428 27.97 14.85 0.26
CA TRP A 428 28.14 16.22 0.76
C TRP A 428 28.40 16.29 2.26
N LYS A 429 27.79 15.40 3.05
CA LYS A 429 28.09 15.26 4.48
C LYS A 429 29.54 14.85 4.69
N THR A 430 30.01 13.80 4.02
CA THR A 430 31.40 13.33 4.12
C THR A 430 32.40 14.37 3.63
N GLU A 431 32.11 15.09 2.53
CA GLU A 431 32.92 16.22 2.06
C GLU A 431 33.06 17.30 3.15
N THR A 432 31.96 17.61 3.84
CA THR A 432 31.93 18.61 4.91
C THR A 432 32.74 18.15 6.12
N GLU A 433 32.54 16.91 6.57
CA GLU A 433 33.29 16.31 7.69
C GLU A 433 34.79 16.25 7.37
N LYS A 434 35.17 15.87 6.15
CA LYS A 434 36.56 15.89 5.67
C LYS A 434 37.14 17.30 5.67
N ALA A 435 36.39 18.29 5.20
CA ALA A 435 36.85 19.68 5.19
C ALA A 435 37.08 20.21 6.60
N ILE A 436 36.22 19.85 7.56
CA ILE A 436 36.38 20.21 8.97
C ILE A 436 37.58 19.48 9.58
N GLY A 437 37.71 18.17 9.36
CA GLY A 437 38.83 17.37 9.86
C GLY A 437 40.19 17.84 9.35
N SER A 438 40.25 18.32 8.11
CA SER A 438 41.48 18.80 7.47
C SER A 438 42.03 20.12 7.99
N LEU A 439 41.41 20.73 9.01
CA LEU A 439 41.78 22.06 9.51
C LEU A 439 43.26 22.17 9.89
N PHE A 440 43.83 21.10 10.43
CA PHE A 440 45.21 21.04 10.91
C PHE A 440 46.13 20.15 10.07
N ASP A 441 45.67 19.69 8.91
CA ASP A 441 46.40 18.72 8.07
C ASP A 441 47.31 19.39 7.03
N PHE A 442 47.23 20.71 6.85
CA PHE A 442 48.07 21.44 5.89
C PHE A 442 49.35 21.96 6.55
N GLU A 443 50.45 21.96 5.79
CA GLU A 443 51.75 22.51 6.22
C GLU A 443 51.68 24.01 6.55
N SER A 444 50.70 24.72 5.99
CA SER A 444 50.52 26.16 6.14
C SER A 444 49.10 26.47 6.62
N VAL A 445 49.01 27.22 7.72
CA VAL A 445 47.73 27.73 8.29
C VAL A 445 46.96 28.59 7.29
N LYS A 446 47.68 29.29 6.39
CA LYS A 446 47.07 30.09 5.33
C LYS A 446 46.34 29.21 4.32
N ASP A 447 46.91 28.05 3.99
CA ASP A 447 46.33 27.13 3.01
C ASP A 447 45.14 26.38 3.61
N SER A 448 45.21 25.94 4.89
CA SER A 448 44.05 25.44 5.64
C SER A 448 42.88 26.44 5.60
N ARG A 449 43.16 27.72 5.88
CA ARG A 449 42.13 28.77 5.90
C ARG A 449 41.52 28.98 4.51
N MET A 450 42.34 29.04 3.46
CA MET A 450 41.85 29.24 2.09
C MET A 450 41.01 28.06 1.60
N TYR A 451 41.46 26.84 1.89
CA TYR A 451 40.71 25.62 1.60
C TYR A 451 39.36 25.63 2.30
N LEU A 452 39.32 25.85 3.62
CA LEU A 452 38.06 25.89 4.39
C LEU A 452 37.11 26.99 3.91
N LEU A 453 37.61 28.19 3.58
CA LEU A 453 36.78 29.27 3.04
C LEU A 453 36.23 28.96 1.64
N SER A 454 36.94 28.18 0.83
CA SER A 454 36.47 27.74 -0.49
C SER A 454 35.36 26.68 -0.37
N GLN A 455 35.57 25.68 0.50
CA GLN A 455 34.57 24.64 0.76
C GLN A 455 33.32 25.23 1.42
N GLY A 456 33.50 26.11 2.40
CA GLY A 456 32.41 26.82 3.05
C GLY A 456 31.61 27.71 2.10
N ARG A 457 32.23 28.31 1.07
CA ARG A 457 31.52 29.07 0.03
C ARG A 457 30.60 28.17 -0.81
N ARG A 458 31.12 27.05 -1.30
CA ARG A 458 30.34 26.07 -2.09
C ARG A 458 29.18 25.49 -1.29
N LEU A 459 29.41 25.10 -0.03
CA LEU A 459 28.36 24.56 0.84
C LEU A 459 27.26 25.59 1.09
N ARG A 460 27.61 26.86 1.37
CA ARG A 460 26.60 27.93 1.52
C ARG A 460 25.77 28.13 0.26
N GLN A 461 26.38 28.06 -0.93
CA GLN A 461 25.65 28.15 -2.19
C GLN A 461 24.67 26.97 -2.38
N ARG A 462 25.09 25.73 -2.07
CA ARG A 462 24.21 24.55 -2.10
C ARG A 462 23.03 24.71 -1.15
N VAL A 463 23.28 25.08 0.10
CA VAL A 463 22.24 25.30 1.12
C VAL A 463 21.31 26.44 0.71
N HIS A 464 21.86 27.53 0.16
CA HIS A 464 21.05 28.64 -0.32
C HIS A 464 20.14 28.22 -1.47
N ALA A 465 20.66 27.51 -2.47
CA ALA A 465 19.85 27.01 -3.59
C ALA A 465 18.76 26.04 -3.11
N ALA A 466 19.07 25.14 -2.17
CA ALA A 466 18.09 24.25 -1.57
C ALA A 466 16.98 25.01 -0.82
N ARG A 467 17.34 26.02 -0.01
CA ARG A 467 16.36 26.87 0.68
C ARG A 467 15.47 27.66 -0.27
N GLN A 468 16.04 28.14 -1.37
CA GLN A 468 15.26 28.84 -2.39
C GLN A 468 14.25 27.90 -3.06
N MET A 469 14.57 26.61 -3.23
CA MET A 469 13.61 25.61 -3.70
C MET A 469 12.44 25.41 -2.72
N ASP A 470 12.60 25.69 -1.43
CA ASP A 470 11.48 25.64 -0.48
C ASP A 470 10.51 26.83 -0.64
N GLU A 471 10.95 27.93 -1.27
CA GLU A 471 10.15 29.13 -1.49
C GLU A 471 9.23 28.99 -2.73
N PHE A 472 7.91 29.04 -2.51
CA PHE A 472 6.89 28.90 -3.57
C PHE A 472 7.15 29.83 -4.77
N SER A 473 7.37 31.13 -4.52
CA SER A 473 7.55 32.09 -5.61
C SER A 473 8.78 31.77 -6.46
N TYR A 474 9.88 31.35 -5.83
CA TYR A 474 11.10 30.97 -6.53
C TYR A 474 10.90 29.70 -7.36
N ARG A 475 10.16 28.70 -6.84
CA ARG A 475 9.80 27.50 -7.62
C ARG A 475 9.00 27.85 -8.86
N VAL A 476 7.95 28.67 -8.74
CA VAL A 476 7.15 29.08 -9.90
C VAL A 476 8.02 29.83 -10.93
N ARG A 477 8.90 30.74 -10.48
CA ARG A 477 9.74 31.52 -11.39
C ARG A 477 10.82 30.74 -12.11
N THR A 478 11.25 29.60 -11.57
CA THR A 478 12.41 28.85 -12.10
C THR A 478 12.05 27.49 -12.67
N GLN A 479 11.01 26.84 -12.15
CA GLN A 479 10.64 25.47 -12.48
C GLN A 479 9.35 25.35 -13.29
N PHE A 480 8.54 26.39 -13.40
CA PHE A 480 7.30 26.29 -14.19
C PHE A 480 7.56 26.62 -15.66
N PRO A 481 6.72 26.11 -16.59
CA PRO A 481 6.80 26.47 -18.00
C PRO A 481 6.79 27.98 -18.21
N HIS A 482 7.61 28.45 -19.16
CA HIS A 482 7.88 29.87 -19.38
C HIS A 482 6.64 30.78 -19.42
N PRO A 483 5.54 30.42 -20.12
CA PRO A 483 4.34 31.24 -20.14
C PRO A 483 3.74 31.52 -18.76
N ILE A 484 3.78 30.53 -17.86
CA ILE A 484 3.25 30.64 -16.50
C ILE A 484 4.22 31.42 -15.62
N ALA A 485 5.50 31.03 -15.63
CA ALA A 485 6.56 31.67 -14.84
C ALA A 485 6.69 33.17 -15.15
N PHE A 486 6.60 33.55 -16.43
CA PHE A 486 6.64 34.94 -16.87
C PHE A 486 5.47 35.75 -16.29
N ARG A 487 4.24 35.21 -16.35
CA ARG A 487 3.04 35.88 -15.82
C ARG A 487 3.08 36.00 -14.30
N TRP A 488 3.55 34.96 -13.62
CA TRP A 488 3.75 35.01 -12.18
C TRP A 488 4.76 36.09 -11.78
N ARG A 489 5.88 36.23 -12.49
CA ARG A 489 6.84 37.33 -12.25
C ARG A 489 6.17 38.70 -12.35
N THR A 490 5.30 38.92 -13.34
CA THR A 490 4.54 40.17 -13.46
C THR A 490 3.63 40.38 -12.23
N VAL A 491 2.90 39.34 -11.81
CA VAL A 491 2.05 39.38 -10.59
C VAL A 491 2.87 39.65 -9.32
N GLU A 492 4.06 39.07 -9.19
CA GLU A 492 4.94 39.26 -8.04
C GLU A 492 5.39 40.72 -7.91
N SER A 493 5.71 41.35 -9.05
CA SER A 493 6.23 42.72 -9.11
C SER A 493 5.16 43.82 -9.11
N CYS A 494 3.89 43.49 -9.32
CA CYS A 494 2.82 44.47 -9.48
C CYS A 494 2.33 45.05 -8.13
N LYS A 495 1.71 46.24 -8.20
CA LYS A 495 1.07 46.89 -7.05
C LYS A 495 -0.35 46.35 -6.85
N PRO A 496 -0.92 46.46 -5.64
CA PRO A 496 -2.29 46.04 -5.35
C PRO A 496 -3.32 47.05 -5.89
N ASP A 497 -3.28 47.32 -7.19
CA ASP A 497 -4.19 48.19 -7.93
C ASP A 497 -5.01 47.39 -8.98
N LEU A 498 -5.79 48.09 -9.80
CA LEU A 498 -6.66 47.43 -10.79
C LEU A 498 -5.83 46.70 -11.84
N GLU A 499 -4.68 47.25 -12.22
CA GLU A 499 -3.77 46.65 -13.19
C GLU A 499 -3.16 45.36 -12.63
N GLY A 500 -2.66 45.40 -11.39
CA GLY A 500 -2.21 44.21 -10.68
C GLY A 500 -3.29 43.14 -10.55
N TYR A 501 -4.54 43.54 -10.25
CA TYR A 501 -5.68 42.64 -10.19
C TYR A 501 -5.95 41.96 -11.53
N LEU A 502 -5.82 42.68 -12.64
CA LEU A 502 -5.95 42.12 -13.98
C LEU A 502 -4.81 41.14 -14.29
N TYR A 503 -3.56 41.45 -13.92
CA TYR A 503 -2.43 40.54 -14.10
C TYR A 503 -2.61 39.21 -13.37
N VAL A 504 -3.22 39.21 -12.18
CA VAL A 504 -3.57 37.97 -11.46
C VAL A 504 -4.55 37.13 -12.27
N LEU A 505 -5.62 37.75 -12.79
CA LEU A 505 -6.65 37.05 -13.57
C LEU A 505 -6.10 36.53 -14.91
N GLU A 506 -5.21 37.28 -15.56
CA GLU A 506 -4.53 36.87 -16.78
C GLU A 506 -3.58 35.68 -16.51
N CYS A 507 -2.82 35.71 -15.41
CA CYS A 507 -1.97 34.59 -15.01
C CYS A 507 -2.80 33.31 -14.79
N ALA A 508 -3.95 33.41 -14.13
CA ALA A 508 -4.87 32.29 -13.97
C ALA A 508 -5.39 31.76 -15.32
N GLU A 509 -5.77 32.66 -16.24
CA GLU A 509 -6.28 32.28 -17.57
C GLU A 509 -5.23 31.55 -18.40
N ILE A 510 -3.98 32.04 -18.41
CA ILE A 510 -2.86 31.39 -19.12
C ILE A 510 -2.52 30.03 -18.50
N THR A 511 -2.53 29.95 -17.17
CA THR A 511 -2.32 28.69 -16.45
C THR A 511 -3.35 27.64 -16.87
N LEU A 512 -4.63 28.02 -16.92
CA LEU A 512 -5.71 27.11 -17.33
C LEU A 512 -5.63 26.75 -18.82
N CYS A 513 -5.26 27.70 -19.68
CA CYS A 513 -5.04 27.44 -21.11
C CYS A 513 -3.91 26.42 -21.32
N TYR A 514 -2.80 26.54 -20.57
CA TYR A 514 -1.69 25.60 -20.61
C TYR A 514 -2.13 24.19 -20.18
N LEU A 515 -2.80 24.08 -19.03
CA LEU A 515 -3.32 22.80 -18.53
C LEU A 515 -4.34 22.18 -19.49
N ALA A 516 -5.24 22.98 -20.04
CA ALA A 516 -6.21 22.52 -21.04
C ALA A 516 -5.50 21.98 -22.28
N SER A 517 -4.41 22.63 -22.72
CA SER A 517 -3.59 22.14 -23.82
C SER A 517 -2.92 20.79 -23.50
N MET A 518 -2.38 20.61 -22.29
CA MET A 518 -1.87 19.31 -21.82
C MET A 518 -2.97 18.24 -21.85
N ALA A 519 -4.18 18.55 -21.37
CA ALA A 519 -5.30 17.63 -21.35
C ALA A 519 -5.77 17.24 -22.77
N ILE A 520 -5.74 18.16 -23.73
CA ILE A 520 -6.05 17.88 -25.13
C ILE A 520 -4.98 16.96 -25.73
N VAL A 521 -3.69 17.24 -25.49
CA VAL A 521 -2.60 16.36 -25.94
C VAL A 521 -2.78 14.95 -25.39
N LEU A 522 -3.06 14.83 -24.09
CA LEU A 522 -3.33 13.56 -23.44
C LEU A 522 -4.49 12.80 -24.11
N ALA A 523 -5.62 13.46 -24.36
CA ALA A 523 -6.77 12.84 -25.01
C ALA A 523 -6.43 12.35 -26.43
N TYR A 524 -5.91 13.23 -27.29
CA TYR A 524 -5.73 12.93 -28.71
C TYR A 524 -4.51 12.05 -29.00
N ARG A 525 -3.39 12.27 -28.33
CA ARG A 525 -2.11 11.63 -28.67
C ARG A 525 -1.84 10.36 -27.89
N VAL A 526 -2.42 10.24 -26.70
CA VAL A 526 -2.15 9.11 -25.79
C VAL A 526 -3.38 8.19 -25.73
N MET A 527 -4.56 8.77 -25.48
CA MET A 527 -5.80 7.98 -25.35
C MET A 527 -6.45 7.67 -26.69
N ASN A 528 -6.07 8.37 -27.76
CA ASN A 528 -6.70 8.28 -29.07
C ASN A 528 -8.23 8.50 -29.00
N ASP A 529 -8.65 9.48 -28.20
CA ASP A 529 -10.05 9.89 -27.99
C ASP A 529 -10.15 11.42 -27.97
N GLU A 530 -11.37 11.95 -28.08
CA GLU A 530 -11.63 13.37 -28.27
C GLU A 530 -12.22 14.04 -27.01
N ILE A 531 -11.92 15.33 -26.84
CA ILE A 531 -12.60 16.18 -25.86
C ILE A 531 -13.84 16.78 -26.52
N LYS A 532 -15.02 16.37 -26.05
CA LYS A 532 -16.31 16.74 -26.66
C LYS A 532 -16.53 18.25 -26.64
N ARG A 533 -16.05 18.92 -25.59
CA ARG A 533 -16.12 20.38 -25.46
C ARG A 533 -15.43 21.15 -26.60
N LEU A 534 -14.45 20.56 -27.31
CA LEU A 534 -13.80 21.24 -28.43
C LEU A 534 -14.79 21.52 -29.57
N SER A 535 -15.72 20.59 -29.83
CA SER A 535 -16.74 20.78 -30.88
C SER A 535 -17.70 21.94 -30.57
N GLU A 536 -17.99 22.19 -29.29
CA GLU A 536 -18.82 23.32 -28.86
C GLU A 536 -18.07 24.65 -28.96
N ILE A 537 -16.79 24.65 -28.59
CA ILE A 537 -15.90 25.81 -28.75
C ILE A 537 -15.78 26.14 -30.24
N ALA A 538 -15.55 25.14 -31.10
CA ALA A 538 -15.47 25.30 -32.54
C ALA A 538 -16.72 25.96 -33.14
N LYS A 539 -17.91 25.49 -32.76
CA LYS A 539 -19.19 26.10 -33.17
C LYS A 539 -19.28 27.56 -32.70
N ARG A 540 -18.95 27.83 -31.44
CA ARG A 540 -19.03 29.19 -30.91
C ARG A 540 -18.06 30.15 -31.59
N LEU A 541 -16.81 29.73 -31.83
CA LEU A 541 -15.81 30.52 -32.55
C LEU A 541 -16.23 30.82 -34.00
N ALA A 542 -17.02 29.93 -34.62
CA ALA A 542 -17.50 30.11 -35.98
C ALA A 542 -18.78 30.97 -36.10
N ASP A 543 -19.65 30.92 -35.09
CA ASP A 543 -20.97 31.56 -35.13
C ASP A 543 -21.01 32.90 -34.39
N ARG A 544 -20.06 33.16 -33.49
CA ARG A 544 -19.94 34.39 -32.72
C ARG A 544 -18.53 34.94 -32.87
N ALA A 545 -18.39 36.25 -33.04
CA ALA A 545 -17.10 36.96 -32.96
C ALA A 545 -16.56 37.02 -31.50
N SER A 546 -16.67 35.92 -30.77
CA SER A 546 -16.21 35.76 -29.39
C SER A 546 -15.00 34.86 -29.37
N GLY A 547 -13.94 35.25 -28.67
CA GLY A 547 -12.76 34.42 -28.50
C GLY A 547 -12.94 33.25 -27.52
N THR A 548 -11.87 32.50 -27.32
CA THR A 548 -11.69 31.56 -26.23
C THR A 548 -11.63 32.32 -24.90
N SER A 549 -12.09 31.68 -23.84
CA SER A 549 -12.17 32.28 -22.51
C SER A 549 -11.69 31.31 -21.44
N MET A 550 -11.35 31.83 -20.27
CA MET A 550 -11.12 31.04 -19.05
C MET A 550 -12.20 29.96 -18.83
N GLY A 551 -13.46 30.24 -19.14
CA GLY A 551 -14.56 29.28 -19.00
C GLY A 551 -14.40 28.04 -19.90
N ASP A 552 -13.83 28.20 -21.09
CA ASP A 552 -13.59 27.11 -22.05
C ASP A 552 -12.47 26.20 -21.57
N TRP A 553 -11.37 26.79 -21.10
CA TRP A 553 -10.23 26.05 -20.57
C TRP A 553 -10.66 25.19 -19.38
N VAL A 554 -11.47 25.74 -18.47
CA VAL A 554 -12.06 24.96 -17.36
C VAL A 554 -12.97 23.85 -17.86
N ALA A 555 -13.81 24.11 -18.88
CA ALA A 555 -14.72 23.10 -19.42
C ALA A 555 -13.96 21.91 -20.04
N ILE A 556 -12.84 22.17 -20.73
CA ILE A 556 -11.94 21.15 -21.28
C ILE A 556 -11.36 20.28 -20.17
N LEU A 557 -10.83 20.90 -19.11
CA LEU A 557 -10.27 20.17 -17.96
C LEU A 557 -11.32 19.29 -17.27
N ILE A 558 -12.56 19.78 -17.12
CA ILE A 558 -13.65 19.00 -16.54
C ILE A 558 -14.02 17.80 -17.42
N ASP A 559 -14.14 17.98 -18.74
CA ASP A 559 -14.48 16.89 -19.68
C ASP A 559 -13.37 15.83 -19.73
N ALA A 560 -12.09 16.24 -19.67
CA ALA A 560 -10.95 15.33 -19.64
C ALA A 560 -10.98 14.35 -18.46
N ARG A 561 -11.64 14.67 -17.34
CA ARG A 561 -11.76 13.76 -16.18
C ARG A 561 -12.39 12.41 -16.50
N LYS A 562 -13.15 12.29 -17.59
CA LYS A 562 -13.73 11.00 -18.02
C LYS A 562 -12.66 9.94 -18.29
N PHE A 563 -11.45 10.35 -18.67
CA PHE A 563 -10.34 9.45 -18.99
C PHE A 563 -9.74 8.73 -17.77
N ARG A 564 -10.09 9.15 -16.54
CA ARG A 564 -9.63 8.49 -15.30
C ARG A 564 -10.09 7.04 -15.16
N ARG A 565 -11.24 6.68 -15.73
CA ARG A 565 -11.87 5.35 -15.55
C ARG A 565 -11.40 4.29 -16.54
N LEU A 566 -10.70 4.70 -17.61
CA LEU A 566 -10.36 3.84 -18.74
C LEU A 566 -9.00 3.14 -18.60
N SER A 567 -8.21 3.49 -17.58
CA SER A 567 -6.86 2.95 -17.41
C SER A 567 -6.77 1.98 -16.23
N SER A 568 -6.44 0.73 -16.53
CA SER A 568 -6.05 -0.29 -15.56
C SER A 568 -4.66 -0.03 -14.94
N THR A 569 -3.87 0.91 -15.48
CA THR A 569 -2.52 1.30 -15.01
C THR A 569 -2.40 2.82 -14.98
N ARG A 570 -3.00 3.41 -13.94
CA ARG A 570 -3.24 4.86 -13.76
C ARG A 570 -1.97 5.73 -13.87
N GLU A 571 -0.81 5.19 -13.55
CA GLU A 571 0.44 5.96 -13.37
C GLU A 571 1.44 5.84 -14.53
N SER A 572 1.14 4.99 -15.52
CA SER A 572 1.93 4.87 -16.77
C SER A 572 1.54 5.90 -17.84
N ILE A 573 0.51 6.69 -17.57
CA ILE A 573 -0.03 7.66 -18.51
C ILE A 573 0.71 8.99 -18.33
N PRO A 574 1.29 9.58 -19.37
CA PRO A 574 1.94 10.89 -19.29
C PRO A 574 0.92 11.96 -18.86
N PHE A 575 1.37 12.94 -18.06
CA PHE A 575 0.54 14.08 -17.62
C PHE A 575 -0.72 13.71 -16.83
N TYR A 576 -0.81 12.51 -16.26
CA TYR A 576 -2.02 12.02 -15.59
C TYR A 576 -2.54 12.97 -14.49
N GLU A 577 -1.65 13.70 -13.84
CA GLU A 577 -1.94 14.70 -12.82
C GLU A 577 -2.87 15.82 -13.33
N VAL A 578 -2.83 16.14 -14.65
CA VAL A 578 -3.75 17.10 -15.27
C VAL A 578 -5.21 16.65 -15.14
N LEU A 579 -5.44 15.35 -15.09
CA LEU A 579 -6.77 14.80 -14.87
C LEU A 579 -7.19 14.91 -13.41
N LEU A 580 -6.26 14.99 -12.47
CA LEU A 580 -6.51 14.94 -11.02
C LEU A 580 -6.49 16.32 -10.33
N CYS A 581 -5.82 17.32 -10.91
CA CYS A 581 -5.56 18.61 -10.26
C CYS A 581 -6.80 19.34 -9.74
N LEU A 582 -8.00 19.03 -10.27
CA LEU A 582 -9.28 19.59 -9.83
C LEU A 582 -10.04 18.72 -8.81
N ASP A 583 -9.39 17.72 -8.18
CA ASP A 583 -9.97 16.90 -7.11
C ASP A 583 -9.78 17.48 -5.72
N ASP A 584 -8.72 18.26 -5.51
CA ASP A 584 -8.56 18.98 -4.26
C ASP A 584 -9.64 20.05 -4.16
N ASN A 585 -10.45 19.98 -3.11
CA ASN A 585 -11.50 20.94 -2.83
C ASN A 585 -10.96 22.38 -2.69
N ARG A 586 -9.72 22.54 -2.19
CA ARG A 586 -9.06 23.85 -2.07
C ARG A 586 -8.76 24.44 -3.44
N ILE A 587 -8.10 23.68 -4.31
CA ILE A 587 -7.79 24.09 -5.70
C ILE A 587 -9.07 24.40 -6.45
N LYS A 588 -10.08 23.53 -6.33
CA LYS A 588 -11.38 23.72 -6.99
C LYS A 588 -12.07 25.01 -6.52
N GLN A 589 -12.07 25.28 -5.23
CA GLN A 589 -12.64 26.51 -4.68
C GLN A 589 -11.91 27.76 -5.18
N ALA A 590 -10.57 27.74 -5.18
CA ALA A 590 -9.74 28.82 -5.71
C ALA A 590 -10.00 29.07 -7.20
N LEU A 591 -10.15 28.00 -7.99
CA LEU A 591 -10.50 28.08 -9.40
C LEU A 591 -11.89 28.72 -9.63
N ASP A 592 -12.92 28.26 -8.90
CA ASP A 592 -14.28 28.81 -9.01
C ASP A 592 -14.31 30.29 -8.64
N ASN A 593 -13.53 30.66 -7.63
CA ASN A 593 -13.29 32.03 -7.19
C ASN A 593 -12.64 32.91 -8.27
N LEU A 594 -11.55 32.46 -8.88
CA LEU A 594 -10.87 33.16 -9.98
C LEU A 594 -11.77 33.32 -11.21
N LYS A 595 -12.49 32.25 -11.57
CA LYS A 595 -13.44 32.25 -12.69
C LYS A 595 -14.57 33.25 -12.47
N ARG A 596 -15.15 33.30 -11.27
CA ARG A 596 -16.17 34.29 -10.91
C ARG A 596 -15.64 35.71 -11.03
N ARG A 597 -14.46 35.98 -10.48
CA ARG A 597 -13.79 37.30 -10.58
C ARG A 597 -13.52 37.70 -12.03
N ARG A 598 -13.06 36.77 -12.88
CA ARG A 598 -12.86 37.02 -14.31
C ARG A 598 -14.16 37.38 -15.02
N ASN A 599 -15.24 36.66 -14.75
CA ASN A 599 -16.56 36.94 -15.32
C ASN A 599 -17.10 38.31 -14.86
N ASP A 600 -16.97 38.61 -13.57
CA ASP A 600 -17.42 39.90 -13.03
C ASP A 600 -16.63 41.07 -13.65
N GLN A 601 -15.31 40.91 -13.81
CA GLN A 601 -14.49 41.89 -14.52
C GLN A 601 -14.93 42.07 -15.98
N ALA A 602 -15.17 40.98 -16.71
CA ALA A 602 -15.63 41.03 -18.11
C ALA A 602 -16.99 41.72 -18.28
N HIS A 603 -17.85 41.68 -17.26
CA HIS A 603 -19.17 42.32 -17.24
C HIS A 603 -19.19 43.70 -16.57
N GLY A 604 -18.02 44.29 -16.25
CA GLY A 604 -17.94 45.61 -15.60
C GLY A 604 -18.39 45.64 -14.12
N ARG A 605 -18.55 44.44 -13.53
CA ARG A 605 -18.88 44.20 -12.12
C ARG A 605 -17.64 43.92 -11.25
N GLY A 606 -16.44 44.13 -11.79
CA GLY A 606 -15.18 44.00 -11.05
C GLY A 606 -15.04 45.02 -9.90
N PRO A 607 -13.99 44.88 -9.08
CA PRO A 607 -13.75 45.74 -7.92
C PRO A 607 -13.53 47.20 -8.33
N LYS A 608 -14.01 48.14 -7.51
CA LYS A 608 -13.91 49.59 -7.77
C LYS A 608 -13.41 50.34 -6.53
N GLY A 609 -12.69 51.43 -6.74
CA GLY A 609 -12.26 52.33 -5.68
C GLY A 609 -11.47 51.61 -4.57
N SER A 610 -11.92 51.76 -3.33
CA SER A 610 -11.26 51.23 -2.13
C SER A 610 -11.24 49.70 -2.03
N ASP A 611 -12.07 48.98 -2.80
CA ASP A 611 -12.15 47.52 -2.72
C ASP A 611 -11.04 46.82 -3.50
N ILE A 612 -10.36 47.54 -4.40
CA ILE A 612 -9.34 46.98 -5.32
C ILE A 612 -8.19 46.30 -4.57
N PRO A 613 -7.55 46.89 -3.54
CA PRO A 613 -6.44 46.24 -2.86
C PRO A 613 -6.84 44.94 -2.13
N LYS A 614 -8.07 44.87 -1.62
CA LYS A 614 -8.61 43.66 -1.00
C LYS A 614 -8.86 42.59 -2.05
N ALA A 615 -9.53 42.94 -3.14
CA ALA A 615 -9.82 42.02 -4.24
C ALA A 615 -8.54 41.48 -4.90
N PHE A 616 -7.50 42.31 -5.01
CA PHE A 616 -6.16 41.89 -5.45
C PHE A 616 -5.57 40.81 -4.53
N LYS A 617 -5.53 41.05 -3.22
CA LYS A 617 -4.96 40.08 -2.26
C LYS A 617 -5.69 38.75 -2.28
N GLU A 618 -7.02 38.77 -2.32
CA GLU A 618 -7.82 37.56 -2.39
C GLU A 618 -7.60 36.80 -3.71
N ALA A 619 -7.64 37.49 -4.85
CA ALA A 619 -7.40 36.87 -6.14
C ALA A 619 -5.99 36.29 -6.24
N ARG A 620 -4.98 36.98 -5.70
CA ARG A 620 -3.60 36.50 -5.64
C ARG A 620 -3.49 35.23 -4.80
N SER A 621 -4.15 35.19 -3.63
CA SER A 621 -4.15 34.01 -2.79
C SER A 621 -4.84 32.80 -3.45
N ASP A 622 -5.94 33.03 -4.17
CA ASP A 622 -6.57 31.96 -4.97
C ASP A 622 -5.64 31.50 -6.12
N LEU A 623 -4.90 32.42 -6.76
CA LEU A 623 -3.92 32.07 -7.79
C LEU A 623 -2.75 31.25 -7.22
N GLU A 624 -2.22 31.62 -6.05
CA GLU A 624 -1.16 30.89 -5.35
C GLU A 624 -1.61 29.44 -5.07
N GLN A 625 -2.82 29.24 -4.54
CA GLN A 625 -3.40 27.90 -4.32
C GLN A 625 -3.56 27.10 -5.63
N LEU A 626 -3.97 27.75 -6.72
CA LEU A 626 -4.05 27.09 -8.02
C LEU A 626 -2.67 26.64 -8.51
N LEU A 627 -1.66 27.50 -8.39
CA LEU A 627 -0.29 27.22 -8.83
C LEU A 627 0.39 26.14 -7.98
N GLU A 628 0.20 26.14 -6.66
CA GLU A 628 0.63 25.04 -5.78
C GLU A 628 -0.01 23.71 -6.20
N GLY A 629 -1.31 23.75 -6.51
CA GLY A 629 -2.08 22.59 -6.94
C GLY A 629 -1.67 21.95 -8.27
N ILE A 630 -0.82 22.63 -9.03
CA ILE A 630 -0.36 22.17 -10.35
C ILE A 630 1.16 22.03 -10.41
N GLU A 631 1.84 21.95 -9.28
CA GLU A 631 3.31 21.86 -9.20
C GLU A 631 3.91 20.77 -10.11
N PHE A 632 3.16 19.71 -10.40
CA PHE A 632 3.52 18.66 -11.35
C PHE A 632 3.90 19.18 -12.76
N VAL A 633 3.45 20.38 -13.17
CA VAL A 633 3.85 20.96 -14.47
C VAL A 633 5.35 21.24 -14.56
N SER A 634 6.04 21.32 -13.41
CA SER A 634 7.50 21.45 -13.36
C SER A 634 8.24 20.19 -13.82
N GLU A 635 7.57 19.02 -13.76
CA GLU A 635 8.12 17.73 -14.17
C GLU A 635 7.93 17.46 -15.67
N TYR A 636 7.26 18.37 -16.39
CA TYR A 636 6.93 18.23 -17.80
C TYR A 636 7.51 19.41 -18.62
N PRO A 637 8.82 19.39 -18.91
CA PRO A 637 9.49 20.49 -19.60
C PRO A 637 8.81 20.87 -20.91
N LEU A 638 8.50 22.16 -21.05
CA LEU A 638 8.13 22.74 -22.33
C LEU A 638 9.40 22.94 -23.15
N ILE A 639 9.54 22.29 -24.30
CA ILE A 639 10.71 22.46 -25.17
C ILE A 639 10.32 23.04 -26.53
N TYR A 640 11.23 23.82 -27.11
CA TYR A 640 11.14 24.29 -28.49
C TYR A 640 12.23 23.63 -29.31
N VAL A 641 11.82 22.83 -30.30
CA VAL A 641 12.76 22.15 -31.21
C VAL A 641 13.12 23.11 -32.34
N GLU A 642 14.39 23.44 -32.51
CA GLU A 642 14.88 24.36 -33.54
C GLU A 642 15.28 23.63 -34.82
N VAL A 643 15.94 22.49 -34.69
CA VAL A 643 16.50 21.73 -35.82
C VAL A 643 16.29 20.25 -35.57
N THR A 644 15.95 19.52 -36.64
CA THR A 644 15.83 18.06 -36.61
C THR A 644 16.58 17.45 -37.80
N GLU A 645 17.29 16.36 -37.54
CA GLU A 645 18.04 15.61 -38.53
C GLU A 645 17.78 14.12 -38.32
N ARG A 646 17.35 13.42 -39.37
CA ARG A 646 16.99 12.00 -39.29
C ARG A 646 18.04 11.13 -39.97
N ASP A 647 18.62 10.22 -39.20
CA ASP A 647 19.35 9.08 -39.73
C ASP A 647 18.39 7.93 -40.02
N SER A 648 18.07 7.76 -41.31
CA SER A 648 17.13 6.70 -41.74
C SER A 648 17.72 5.29 -41.64
N LEU A 649 19.05 5.14 -41.62
CA LEU A 649 19.73 3.85 -41.49
C LEU A 649 19.71 3.38 -40.02
N GLN A 650 20.04 4.29 -39.10
CA GLN A 650 20.02 4.01 -37.66
C GLN A 650 18.61 4.12 -37.05
N ARG A 651 17.65 4.67 -37.80
CA ARG A 651 16.28 4.95 -37.36
C ARG A 651 16.23 5.90 -36.16
N THR A 652 17.21 6.78 -36.06
CA THR A 652 17.32 7.79 -35.01
C THR A 652 17.09 9.18 -35.59
N THR A 653 16.47 10.04 -34.79
CA THR A 653 16.30 11.46 -35.10
C THR A 653 17.08 12.25 -34.06
N GLU A 654 18.11 12.97 -34.48
CA GLU A 654 18.80 13.96 -33.66
C GLU A 654 18.02 15.28 -33.73
N TYR A 655 17.90 15.97 -32.60
CA TYR A 655 17.23 17.26 -32.56
C TYR A 655 17.92 18.23 -31.61
N GLN A 656 17.90 19.50 -32.00
CA GLN A 656 18.39 20.63 -31.20
C GLN A 656 17.20 21.37 -30.61
N TYR A 657 17.22 21.61 -29.30
CA TYR A 657 16.07 22.22 -28.61
C TYR A 657 16.48 23.17 -27.48
N ARG A 658 15.52 24.01 -27.10
CA ARG A 658 15.58 24.91 -25.95
C ARG A 658 14.53 24.52 -24.91
N THR A 659 14.95 24.36 -23.66
CA THR A 659 14.04 24.09 -22.53
C THR A 659 13.44 25.38 -21.99
N LEU A 660 12.16 25.61 -22.30
CA LEU A 660 11.43 26.84 -21.99
C LEU A 660 10.82 26.78 -20.59
N MET A 661 11.67 26.66 -19.59
CA MET A 661 11.29 26.66 -18.18
C MET A 661 11.81 27.93 -17.49
N GLY A 662 11.03 28.44 -16.54
CA GLY A 662 11.31 29.66 -15.79
C GLY A 662 10.95 30.95 -16.52
N ASP A 663 11.12 32.08 -15.84
CA ASP A 663 10.64 33.41 -16.28
C ASP A 663 11.50 34.08 -17.37
N HIS A 664 12.55 33.42 -17.85
CA HIS A 664 13.49 33.95 -18.83
C HIS A 664 13.45 33.20 -20.17
N PRO A 665 13.28 33.88 -21.32
CA PRO A 665 13.10 33.23 -22.61
C PRO A 665 14.40 32.78 -23.30
N LEU A 666 15.56 33.28 -22.85
CA LEU A 666 16.87 32.91 -23.38
C LEU A 666 17.49 31.79 -22.54
N VAL A 667 17.59 30.62 -23.15
CA VAL A 667 18.16 29.40 -22.57
C VAL A 667 19.15 28.76 -23.53
N PRO A 668 20.18 28.03 -23.04
CA PRO A 668 21.14 27.35 -23.90
C PRO A 668 20.48 26.35 -24.84
N LEU A 669 21.06 26.17 -26.03
CA LEU A 669 20.67 25.13 -26.98
C LEU A 669 21.23 23.78 -26.51
N GLN A 670 20.40 22.76 -26.50
CA GLN A 670 20.74 21.39 -26.13
C GLN A 670 20.56 20.45 -27.33
N ARG A 671 21.15 19.26 -27.25
CA ARG A 671 21.05 18.19 -28.26
C ARG A 671 20.58 16.91 -27.60
N ASN A 672 19.68 16.19 -28.27
CA ASN A 672 19.27 14.86 -27.86
C ASN A 672 18.86 14.03 -29.08
N THR A 673 18.65 12.74 -28.88
CA THR A 673 18.28 11.78 -29.93
C THR A 673 17.04 10.99 -29.53
N THR A 674 16.17 10.68 -30.48
CA THR A 674 14.98 9.87 -30.26
C THR A 674 14.81 8.81 -31.36
N GLN A 675 14.04 7.76 -31.06
CA GLN A 675 13.61 6.74 -32.02
C GLN A 675 12.35 7.18 -32.81
N MET A 676 11.75 8.32 -32.46
CA MET A 676 10.61 8.86 -33.19
C MET A 676 11.00 9.20 -34.63
N ALA A 677 10.20 8.70 -35.57
CA ALA A 677 10.42 8.89 -37.00
C ALA A 677 10.35 10.35 -37.44
N GLU A 678 9.48 11.14 -36.81
CA GLU A 678 9.27 12.54 -37.19
C GLU A 678 9.21 13.41 -35.93
N VAL A 679 10.21 14.27 -35.79
CA VAL A 679 10.20 15.41 -34.87
C VAL A 679 10.13 16.67 -35.74
N GLU A 680 9.09 17.47 -35.53
CA GLU A 680 8.81 18.70 -36.28
C GLU A 680 9.72 19.81 -35.76
N ALA A 681 10.62 20.30 -36.62
CA ALA A 681 11.38 21.50 -36.34
C ALA A 681 10.47 22.73 -36.22
N HIS A 682 10.92 23.73 -35.46
CA HIS A 682 10.18 24.95 -35.16
C HIS A 682 8.84 24.74 -34.43
N SER A 683 8.72 23.66 -33.68
CA SER A 683 7.51 23.32 -32.91
C SER A 683 7.77 23.17 -31.42
N LEU A 684 6.70 23.35 -30.64
CA LEU A 684 6.69 23.15 -29.20
C LEU A 684 6.31 21.71 -28.86
N TYR A 685 6.97 21.17 -27.85
CA TYR A 685 6.71 19.84 -27.31
C TYR A 685 6.65 19.87 -25.79
N LEU A 686 5.86 18.97 -25.22
CA LEU A 686 5.99 18.56 -23.83
C LEU A 686 6.89 17.33 -23.78
N LEU A 687 7.82 17.30 -22.83
CA LEU A 687 8.61 16.13 -22.49
C LEU A 687 7.94 15.42 -21.29
N ASP A 688 7.69 14.11 -21.39
CA ASP A 688 7.26 13.32 -20.22
C ASP A 688 8.45 12.84 -19.36
N ARG A 689 8.15 12.18 -18.23
CA ARG A 689 9.16 11.62 -17.32
C ARG A 689 10.03 10.53 -17.95
N ASN A 690 9.66 10.02 -19.12
CA ASN A 690 10.41 9.01 -19.88
C ASN A 690 11.07 9.61 -21.13
N ASP A 691 11.24 10.94 -21.19
CA ASP A 691 11.80 11.68 -22.32
C ASP A 691 11.01 11.54 -23.65
N HIS A 692 9.74 11.14 -23.61
CA HIS A 692 8.91 11.12 -24.81
C HIS A 692 8.40 12.51 -25.17
N LEU A 693 8.36 12.79 -26.48
CA LEU A 693 7.98 14.08 -27.04
C LEU A 693 6.51 14.10 -27.47
N TYR A 694 5.75 15.06 -26.95
CA TYR A 694 4.35 15.27 -27.32
C TYR A 694 4.16 16.62 -27.99
N LEU A 695 3.86 16.61 -29.29
CA LEU A 695 3.70 17.80 -30.12
C LEU A 695 2.51 18.66 -29.65
N LEU A 696 2.78 19.94 -29.40
CA LEU A 696 1.78 20.91 -28.96
C LEU A 696 1.09 21.67 -30.11
N ARG A 697 1.60 21.61 -31.34
CA ARG A 697 0.94 22.22 -32.49
C ARG A 697 -0.40 21.52 -32.77
N PRO A 698 -1.50 22.25 -33.04
CA PRO A 698 -1.60 23.72 -33.15
C PRO A 698 -1.92 24.47 -31.85
N LEU A 699 -2.15 23.79 -30.72
CA LEU A 699 -2.60 24.38 -29.45
C LEU A 699 -1.70 25.51 -28.97
N MET A 700 -0.39 25.31 -29.07
CA MET A 700 0.62 26.31 -28.75
C MET A 700 1.68 26.37 -29.85
N THR A 701 2.05 27.58 -30.25
CA THR A 701 3.15 27.82 -31.20
C THR A 701 4.10 28.89 -30.68
N ARG A 702 5.39 28.78 -30.99
CA ARG A 702 6.39 29.79 -30.62
C ARG A 702 6.85 30.55 -31.86
N ARG A 703 6.81 31.88 -31.80
CA ARG A 703 7.22 32.77 -32.89
C ARG A 703 7.62 34.14 -32.36
N GLU A 704 8.30 34.93 -33.18
CA GLU A 704 8.57 36.33 -32.89
C GLU A 704 7.27 37.15 -32.93
N CYS A 705 7.04 37.97 -31.91
CA CYS A 705 5.85 38.80 -31.82
C CYS A 705 6.02 40.06 -32.67
N PRO A 706 5.13 40.32 -33.65
CA PRO A 706 5.28 41.47 -34.55
C PRO A 706 5.12 42.82 -33.85
N HIS A 707 4.50 42.85 -32.66
CA HIS A 707 4.28 44.08 -31.89
C HIS A 707 5.49 44.49 -31.06
N CYS A 708 6.26 43.53 -30.53
CA CYS A 708 7.36 43.82 -29.59
C CYS A 708 8.71 43.22 -29.96
N GLY A 709 8.81 42.41 -31.03
CA GLY A 709 10.04 41.74 -31.47
C GLY A 709 10.52 40.62 -30.54
N ASN A 710 9.80 40.34 -29.45
CA ASN A 710 10.16 39.26 -28.53
C ASN A 710 9.60 37.92 -29.00
N TRP A 711 10.36 36.86 -28.77
CA TRP A 711 9.84 35.50 -28.89
C TRP A 711 8.75 35.25 -27.84
N ALA A 712 7.60 34.77 -28.30
CA ALA A 712 6.44 34.52 -27.47
C ALA A 712 5.73 33.22 -27.86
N THR A 713 4.98 32.68 -26.92
CA THR A 713 4.10 31.52 -27.09
C THR A 713 2.69 32.00 -27.40
N PHE A 714 2.06 31.43 -28.42
CA PHE A 714 0.76 31.85 -28.91
C PHE A 714 -0.25 30.70 -28.89
N TYR A 715 -1.49 31.01 -28.49
CA TYR A 715 -2.64 30.10 -28.52
C TYR A 715 -3.78 30.70 -29.36
N LEU A 716 -4.78 29.88 -29.73
CA LEU A 716 -5.97 30.34 -30.44
C LEU A 716 -6.83 31.23 -29.55
N ASP A 717 -6.95 32.51 -29.89
CA ASP A 717 -7.84 33.45 -29.21
C ASP A 717 -9.19 33.52 -29.92
N SER A 718 -9.21 33.80 -31.22
CA SER A 718 -10.47 33.89 -31.97
C SER A 718 -10.30 33.46 -33.43
N TYR A 719 -11.41 33.29 -34.13
CA TYR A 719 -11.43 32.85 -35.53
C TYR A 719 -12.36 33.75 -36.34
N ASN A 720 -11.85 34.24 -37.46
CA ASN A 720 -12.63 34.97 -38.44
C ASN A 720 -12.99 34.03 -39.59
N LYS A 721 -14.26 33.62 -39.62
CA LYS A 721 -14.82 32.72 -40.64
C LYS A 721 -14.87 33.33 -42.04
N HIS A 722 -14.94 34.66 -42.17
CA HIS A 722 -15.03 35.33 -43.48
C HIS A 722 -13.73 35.25 -44.26
N ASP A 723 -12.60 35.47 -43.57
CA ASP A 723 -11.27 35.51 -44.17
C ASP A 723 -10.48 34.20 -44.00
N ASP A 724 -11.10 33.20 -43.36
CA ASP A 724 -10.46 31.98 -42.88
C ASP A 724 -9.16 32.23 -42.09
N LYS A 725 -9.22 33.16 -41.13
CA LYS A 725 -8.05 33.59 -40.33
C LYS A 725 -8.20 33.23 -38.87
N CYS A 726 -7.15 32.66 -38.28
CA CYS A 726 -7.04 32.55 -36.83
C CYS A 726 -6.38 33.81 -36.26
N ILE A 727 -6.91 34.32 -35.16
CA ILE A 727 -6.25 35.32 -34.33
C ILE A 727 -5.62 34.56 -33.16
N LEU A 728 -4.30 34.61 -33.09
CA LEU A 728 -3.53 33.99 -32.04
C LEU A 728 -3.11 35.04 -31.01
N LYS A 729 -3.12 34.70 -29.72
CA LYS A 729 -2.77 35.60 -28.63
C LYS A 729 -1.55 35.10 -27.88
N SER A 730 -0.63 36.02 -27.59
CA SER A 730 0.58 35.74 -26.81
C SER A 730 0.20 35.44 -25.35
N MET A 731 0.76 34.35 -24.84
CA MET A 731 0.61 33.95 -23.45
C MET A 731 1.36 34.88 -22.51
N GLU A 732 2.51 35.42 -22.91
CA GLU A 732 3.37 36.29 -22.09
C GLU A 732 2.95 37.76 -22.13
N HIS A 733 2.58 38.27 -23.31
CA HIS A 733 2.40 39.71 -23.54
C HIS A 733 0.97 40.14 -23.91
N SER A 734 0.03 39.21 -24.04
CA SER A 734 -1.36 39.49 -24.46
C SER A 734 -1.53 40.11 -25.87
N HIS A 735 -0.45 40.30 -26.64
CA HIS A 735 -0.48 40.76 -28.03
C HIS A 735 -1.12 39.73 -28.96
N THR A 736 -1.80 40.17 -30.02
CA THR A 736 -2.46 39.30 -30.99
C THR A 736 -1.81 39.33 -32.37
N VAL A 737 -1.87 38.23 -33.11
CA VAL A 737 -1.37 38.10 -34.48
C VAL A 737 -2.35 37.30 -35.33
N GLU A 738 -2.55 37.71 -36.58
CA GLU A 738 -3.33 36.95 -37.56
C GLU A 738 -2.49 35.83 -38.19
N ASP A 739 -3.08 34.66 -38.38
CA ASP A 739 -2.45 33.50 -39.03
C ASP A 739 -3.45 32.81 -39.98
N THR A 740 -3.12 32.80 -41.27
CA THR A 740 -3.90 32.17 -42.35
C THR A 740 -3.52 30.70 -42.58
N ASN A 741 -2.40 30.22 -42.04
CA ASN A 741 -1.84 28.90 -42.33
C ASN A 741 -2.20 27.85 -41.28
N ILE A 742 -2.51 28.28 -40.05
CA ILE A 742 -2.88 27.41 -38.93
C ILE A 742 -4.34 26.91 -38.88
N PRO A 743 -5.36 27.51 -39.55
CA PRO A 743 -6.76 27.06 -39.43
C PRO A 743 -6.96 25.58 -39.76
N GLY A 744 -6.26 25.06 -40.77
CA GLY A 744 -6.32 23.64 -41.15
C GLY A 744 -5.94 22.70 -40.01
N ALA A 745 -4.90 23.05 -39.25
CA ALA A 745 -4.47 22.25 -38.11
C ALA A 745 -5.50 22.28 -36.96
N PHE A 746 -6.11 23.44 -36.67
CA PHE A 746 -7.16 23.52 -35.65
C PHE A 746 -8.44 22.76 -36.04
N ARG A 747 -8.76 22.64 -37.33
CA ARG A 747 -9.85 21.77 -37.81
C ARG A 747 -9.57 20.30 -37.56
N LEU A 748 -8.34 19.84 -37.81
CA LEU A 748 -7.93 18.46 -37.54
C LEU A 748 -8.06 18.12 -36.05
N LEU A 749 -7.84 19.09 -35.16
CA LEU A 749 -8.01 18.94 -33.72
C LEU A 749 -9.47 19.11 -33.25
N GLY A 750 -10.40 19.45 -34.14
CA GLY A 750 -11.79 19.72 -33.81
C GLY A 750 -12.06 21.04 -33.07
N MET A 751 -11.09 21.97 -33.06
CA MET A 751 -11.23 23.31 -32.47
C MET A 751 -11.82 24.36 -33.43
N LEU A 752 -11.91 24.02 -34.72
CA LEU A 752 -12.62 24.80 -35.73
C LEU A 752 -13.55 23.87 -36.53
N PRO A 753 -14.65 24.38 -37.08
CA PRO A 753 -15.54 23.57 -37.90
C PRO A 753 -14.86 23.12 -39.19
N SER A 754 -15.16 21.89 -39.63
CA SER A 754 -14.82 21.41 -40.96
C SER A 754 -15.46 22.31 -42.02
N MET A 755 -14.72 22.73 -43.05
CA MET A 755 -15.34 23.43 -44.17
C MET A 755 -16.30 22.49 -44.89
N ALA A 756 -17.56 22.92 -45.07
CA ALA A 756 -18.43 22.28 -46.05
C ALA A 756 -17.79 22.49 -47.43
N ARG A 757 -17.62 21.40 -48.22
CA ARG A 757 -17.22 21.53 -49.62
C ARG A 757 -18.24 22.44 -50.29
N ARG A 758 -17.82 23.62 -50.74
CA ARG A 758 -18.58 24.37 -51.75
C ARG A 758 -18.54 23.51 -53.00
N THR A 759 -19.66 22.88 -53.33
CA THR A 759 -19.93 22.47 -54.72
C THR A 759 -20.04 23.74 -55.53
N ASP A 760 -19.29 23.79 -56.62
CA ASP A 760 -19.15 24.91 -57.56
C ASP A 760 -20.47 25.58 -57.97
#